data_AF-A0A6N8G3U7-F1
#
_entry.id   AF-A0A6N8G3U7-F1
#
_cell.length_a   1.000
_cell.length_b   1.000
_cell.length_c   1.000
_cell.angle_alpha   90.00
_cell.angle_beta   90.00
_cell.angle_gamma   90.00
#
_symmetry.space_group_name_H-M   'P 1'
#
loop_
_entity.id
_entity.type
_entity.pdbx_description
1 polymer ?
#
loop_
_entity_poly.entity_id
_entity_poly.type
_entity_poly.pdbx_seq_one_letter_code
_entity_poly.pdbx_strand_id
1 'polypeptide(L)'
;MEVSTSLQEIALFEREISYLLVDVWQIDQSKNYQHFYTQQGTCQVLLTGEMATLRSNEIINTLSGHTVFGWSVAHDFEQLPTLVQRSLEQLTTRLPITELGRLAADMYFNPMLWQSSYILNAPEYQAVVEILTACLIKFTPPDICDRLATRLTQILANPFYTNEVEIKQRQMICCVPELYLTPTLEDCLALLLELPPSSHNLHLVEQLVLGEWDFGPFDPSAYFGKMYYIPQNFPCYNVDAIYQQQQWQFNFDAYAYPYHFDSCKSIWAYQIYERGFSSQSDKGLCYYFPRLMNRLYEHGRFGYTKFCQAVQHLPLILRDACELTADGSVTTFHAQVSTEFSRVVLEYCEKLARETAQNLSKENYYILMRINKLQGSQYLLEAVRQHNIHQLGLVCPHENKYFRSTNKIKWQDGITAAVVNLAQATDTEPESPTDRQALVAQLQRLPSTSLKYLLPIAQNSQNLLCAALGWNEALPLITTLKIIKQNNANASKVELDLKTTAALRNALVQAGNLGREIWTLWREAKVFDKNTVFLIEAIAGWNCTEIEQSLAKRKQIAVKAYGLLPLERGHEEVLERYLFLQQFQKDSKKFGAEKQANEHTAVQAALAYLAQVAGYSNTQRLESMMEARFNQKIAPESCHWLIGEYQVTLGLSQGDLRLTVHRGDQILKSVPTVVRQSQIYTEIKATVQQLRNQMTRFRRNFEEIMATGQPLSYEELTVFSQIPIAREMLNPLVLLTEDQVCGLFVPDALAIRNLDGELIPLQNQAYIAHPYHLFRRGELAAWQQEIVRQRLVQPFKQVFRELYLLTPAEQETYNYSYRFAGHTLESRVVARLLQSRGWQLGYGEYPVPHKVFAELGLVAYFEFQDVSYYLSAFEEITSDRIYFQADQFTDGTPLPLVDIPPIIFSEVMRDADLVVSVAQREGEARLSQETYQQRGDLIRTLLADLGLANVTVTGHFARVQGKLACYQVHLASAAIHIEPGHHLCVVPERWGKRQKLFLPFTDGGDSKISEVISKILLLANDDKIKDKSILHQIQMRLHE
;
A
#
# COMPACT_ATOMS: atom_id res chain seq x y z
N MET A 1 53.94 -20.01 -21.06
CA MET A 1 55.17 -19.93 -20.23
C MET A 1 56.09 -21.06 -20.67
N GLU A 2 57.41 -20.90 -20.57
CA GLU A 2 58.34 -22.01 -20.82
C GLU A 2 58.18 -23.07 -19.72
N VAL A 3 57.94 -24.32 -20.13
CA VAL A 3 57.83 -25.45 -19.20
C VAL A 3 59.24 -25.82 -18.77
N SER A 4 59.54 -25.68 -17.48
CA SER A 4 60.87 -25.98 -16.92
C SER A 4 61.16 -27.48 -16.81
N THR A 5 60.13 -28.29 -16.96
CA THR A 5 60.08 -29.74 -16.73
C THR A 5 60.08 -30.53 -18.04
N SER A 6 60.72 -31.71 -18.06
CA SER A 6 60.62 -32.61 -19.20
C SER A 6 59.21 -33.21 -19.33
N LEU A 7 58.75 -33.45 -20.56
CA LEU A 7 57.45 -34.10 -20.81
C LEU A 7 57.33 -35.50 -20.17
N GLN A 8 58.46 -36.16 -19.91
CA GLN A 8 58.51 -37.47 -19.24
C GLN A 8 58.14 -37.37 -17.76
N GLU A 9 58.61 -36.33 -17.05
CA GLU A 9 58.25 -36.11 -15.65
C GLU A 9 56.78 -35.69 -15.49
N ILE A 10 56.24 -34.91 -16.44
CA ILE A 10 54.82 -34.53 -16.47
C ILE A 10 53.93 -35.75 -16.67
N ALA A 11 54.26 -36.62 -17.64
CA ALA A 11 53.51 -37.86 -17.88
C ALA A 11 53.57 -38.82 -16.68
N LEU A 12 54.70 -38.87 -15.97
CA LEU A 12 54.82 -39.65 -14.74
C LEU A 12 53.90 -39.11 -13.64
N PHE A 13 53.88 -37.79 -13.44
CA PHE A 13 53.05 -37.16 -12.42
C PHE A 13 51.54 -37.27 -12.74
N GLU A 14 51.16 -37.08 -14.01
CA GLU A 14 49.79 -37.29 -14.48
C GLU A 14 49.32 -38.73 -14.19
N ARG A 15 50.17 -39.73 -14.44
CA ARG A 15 49.86 -41.14 -14.13
C ARG A 15 49.62 -41.37 -12.64
N GLU A 16 50.44 -40.79 -11.78
CA GLU A 16 50.23 -40.90 -10.33
C GLU A 16 48.92 -40.22 -9.90
N ILE A 17 48.56 -39.08 -10.48
CA ILE A 17 47.26 -38.43 -10.26
C ILE A 17 46.12 -39.35 -10.73
N SER A 18 46.22 -39.98 -11.90
CA SER A 18 45.20 -40.94 -12.37
C SER A 18 45.00 -42.10 -11.38
N TYR A 19 46.08 -42.60 -10.76
CA TYR A 19 45.96 -43.60 -9.70
C TYR A 19 45.22 -43.09 -8.47
N LEU A 20 45.45 -41.83 -8.06
CA LEU A 20 44.74 -41.22 -6.94
C LEU A 20 43.23 -41.06 -7.22
N LEU A 21 42.85 -40.73 -8.45
CA LEU A 21 41.44 -40.62 -8.82
C LEU A 21 40.68 -41.93 -8.58
N VAL A 22 41.33 -43.06 -8.86
CA VAL A 22 40.75 -44.40 -8.64
C VAL A 22 40.86 -44.81 -7.17
N ASP A 23 42.04 -44.70 -6.56
CA ASP A 23 42.33 -45.27 -5.23
C ASP A 23 41.81 -44.41 -4.08
N VAL A 24 42.00 -43.09 -4.16
CA VAL A 24 41.66 -42.15 -3.09
C VAL A 24 40.28 -41.55 -3.31
N TRP A 25 40.00 -41.08 -4.54
CA TRP A 25 38.74 -40.39 -4.85
C TRP A 25 37.63 -41.34 -5.30
N GLN A 26 37.92 -42.63 -5.49
CA GLN A 26 36.94 -43.67 -5.86
C GLN A 26 36.17 -43.35 -7.15
N ILE A 27 36.79 -42.61 -8.07
CA ILE A 27 36.20 -42.24 -9.36
C ILE A 27 36.45 -43.37 -10.36
N ASP A 28 35.37 -44.07 -10.72
CA ASP A 28 35.41 -45.21 -11.65
C ASP A 28 35.48 -44.72 -13.12
N GLN A 29 36.66 -44.83 -13.72
CA GLN A 29 36.91 -44.44 -15.12
C GLN A 29 36.14 -45.27 -16.16
N SER A 30 35.45 -46.35 -15.77
CA SER A 30 34.80 -47.29 -16.69
C SER A 30 33.30 -47.07 -16.94
N LYS A 31 32.65 -46.15 -16.22
CA LYS A 31 31.20 -45.85 -16.37
C LYS A 31 30.94 -44.69 -17.33
N ASN A 32 30.93 -44.98 -18.63
CA ASN A 32 30.31 -44.11 -19.62
C ASN A 32 28.78 -44.19 -19.49
N TYR A 33 28.12 -43.15 -18.97
CA TYR A 33 26.65 -43.10 -18.90
C TYR A 33 26.03 -42.71 -20.24
N GLN A 34 25.09 -43.51 -20.77
CA GLN A 34 24.06 -43.09 -21.74
C GLN A 34 22.77 -43.89 -21.53
N HIS A 35 21.59 -43.27 -21.75
CA HIS A 35 20.44 -43.72 -22.58
C HIS A 35 19.09 -43.16 -22.07
N PHE A 36 18.26 -42.63 -22.99
CA PHE A 36 16.78 -42.59 -22.88
C PHE A 36 16.14 -42.87 -24.26
N TYR A 37 15.02 -43.59 -24.29
CA TYR A 37 14.27 -44.03 -25.48
C TYR A 37 12.88 -43.39 -25.54
N THR A 38 12.35 -43.09 -26.74
CA THR A 38 10.89 -43.09 -26.99
C THR A 38 10.52 -43.47 -28.45
N GLN A 39 9.22 -43.64 -28.69
CA GLN A 39 8.56 -44.60 -29.60
C GLN A 39 8.51 -44.30 -31.13
N GLN A 40 9.23 -43.33 -31.71
CA GLN A 40 9.03 -42.99 -33.15
C GLN A 40 10.25 -43.09 -34.07
N GLY A 41 11.15 -44.03 -33.80
CA GLY A 41 12.18 -44.45 -34.76
C GLY A 41 13.53 -43.73 -34.61
N THR A 42 14.58 -44.42 -35.05
CA THR A 42 16.00 -44.16 -34.76
C THR A 42 16.61 -43.06 -35.62
N CYS A 43 17.21 -42.05 -34.97
CA CYS A 43 18.23 -41.17 -35.55
C CYS A 43 19.54 -41.31 -34.75
N GLN A 44 20.62 -41.73 -35.41
CA GLN A 44 21.99 -41.34 -35.05
C GLN A 44 22.35 -40.09 -35.86
N VAL A 45 23.29 -39.24 -35.38
CA VAL A 45 24.44 -38.67 -36.15
C VAL A 45 25.16 -37.50 -35.41
N LEU A 46 25.75 -37.72 -34.23
CA LEU A 46 26.70 -36.78 -33.59
C LEU A 46 26.15 -35.35 -33.32
N LEU A 47 25.01 -35.22 -32.63
CA LEU A 47 24.07 -34.11 -32.93
C LEU A 47 23.87 -33.06 -31.83
N THR A 48 24.40 -31.88 -32.12
CA THR A 48 23.68 -30.64 -32.52
C THR A 48 22.23 -30.42 -32.02
N GLY A 49 22.03 -29.27 -31.33
CA GLY A 49 20.82 -28.79 -30.62
C GLY A 49 19.48 -28.71 -31.38
N GLU A 50 18.33 -28.46 -30.73
CA GLU A 50 18.02 -27.39 -29.76
C GLU A 50 17.29 -27.81 -28.45
N MET A 51 17.23 -26.83 -27.53
CA MET A 51 16.94 -26.88 -26.08
C MET A 51 15.49 -27.12 -25.64
N ALA A 52 15.32 -27.67 -24.42
CA ALA A 52 14.13 -27.45 -23.59
C ALA A 52 14.48 -27.24 -22.10
N THR A 53 13.69 -26.36 -21.47
CA THR A 53 13.90 -25.60 -20.21
C THR A 53 13.83 -26.41 -18.91
N LEU A 54 14.76 -26.14 -17.98
CA LEU A 54 14.72 -26.55 -16.57
C LEU A 54 14.17 -25.41 -15.68
N ARG A 55 13.32 -25.77 -14.71
CA ARG A 55 12.84 -24.85 -13.67
C ARG A 55 13.88 -24.69 -12.56
N SER A 56 13.95 -23.46 -12.08
CA SER A 56 14.95 -22.85 -11.20
C SER A 56 15.00 -23.40 -9.76
N ASN A 57 16.18 -23.19 -9.16
CA ASN A 57 16.50 -23.09 -7.72
C ASN A 57 17.00 -24.34 -7.03
N GLU A 58 18.30 -24.61 -7.14
CA GLU A 58 19.19 -24.93 -6.01
C GLU A 58 20.65 -24.81 -6.49
N ILE A 59 21.38 -23.83 -5.94
CA ILE A 59 22.79 -23.54 -6.25
C ILE A 59 23.61 -23.99 -5.03
N ILE A 60 24.57 -24.89 -5.22
CA ILE A 60 25.51 -25.31 -4.16
C ILE A 60 26.88 -24.69 -4.48
N ASN A 61 27.35 -23.83 -3.57
CA ASN A 61 28.67 -23.20 -3.65
C ASN A 61 29.75 -24.11 -3.06
N THR A 62 30.83 -24.34 -3.82
CA THR A 62 32.05 -24.98 -3.31
C THR A 62 32.98 -23.95 -2.69
N LEU A 63 33.88 -24.36 -1.79
CA LEU A 63 34.89 -23.48 -1.17
C LEU A 63 35.89 -22.89 -2.19
N SER A 64 36.01 -23.49 -3.39
CA SER A 64 36.83 -23.04 -4.51
C SER A 64 36.09 -22.17 -5.55
N GLY A 65 34.79 -21.90 -5.39
CA GLY A 65 34.07 -20.93 -6.21
C GLY A 65 33.57 -21.43 -7.58
N HIS A 66 33.64 -22.73 -7.88
CA HIS A 66 33.10 -23.27 -9.13
C HIS A 66 31.59 -23.56 -9.01
N THR A 67 30.79 -22.97 -9.92
CA THR A 67 29.33 -23.18 -10.02
C THR A 67 29.02 -24.22 -11.10
N VAL A 68 28.69 -25.45 -10.71
CA VAL A 68 28.35 -26.50 -11.68
C VAL A 68 26.85 -26.46 -12.00
N PHE A 69 26.50 -26.07 -13.24
CA PHE A 69 25.11 -26.12 -13.72
C PHE A 69 24.66 -27.55 -13.99
N GLY A 70 23.73 -28.06 -13.19
CA GLY A 70 22.86 -29.19 -13.55
C GLY A 70 23.46 -30.60 -13.43
N TRP A 71 24.62 -30.75 -12.80
CA TRP A 71 25.17 -32.06 -12.44
C TRP A 71 25.24 -32.15 -10.92
N SER A 72 24.37 -32.96 -10.30
CA SER A 72 24.61 -33.37 -8.92
C SER A 72 25.84 -34.27 -8.92
N VAL A 73 27.02 -33.71 -8.63
CA VAL A 73 28.15 -34.54 -8.23
C VAL A 73 27.73 -35.17 -6.91
N ALA A 74 27.37 -36.46 -6.95
CA ALA A 74 27.01 -37.21 -5.77
C ALA A 74 28.28 -37.53 -4.96
N HIS A 75 28.92 -36.55 -4.34
CA HIS A 75 29.98 -36.74 -3.34
C HIS A 75 29.89 -35.63 -2.27
N ASP A 76 29.78 -36.05 -1.01
CA ASP A 76 29.70 -35.17 0.17
C ASP A 76 30.90 -34.22 0.27
N PHE A 77 30.68 -32.90 0.15
CA PHE A 77 31.72 -31.87 0.35
C PHE A 77 32.41 -31.95 1.73
N GLU A 78 31.79 -32.61 2.72
CA GLU A 78 32.38 -32.85 4.04
C GLU A 78 33.67 -33.68 4.00
N GLN A 79 33.87 -34.51 2.96
CA GLN A 79 35.05 -35.38 2.85
C GLN A 79 36.21 -34.77 2.04
N LEU A 80 36.00 -33.64 1.34
CA LEU A 80 36.98 -33.03 0.44
C LEU A 80 38.36 -32.78 1.11
N PRO A 81 38.47 -32.17 2.31
CA PRO A 81 39.76 -31.97 2.96
C PRO A 81 40.50 -33.29 3.25
N THR A 82 39.74 -34.35 3.57
CA THR A 82 40.28 -35.68 3.88
C THR A 82 40.83 -36.36 2.62
N LEU A 83 40.12 -36.25 1.49
CA LEU A 83 40.55 -36.80 0.20
C LEU A 83 41.81 -36.11 -0.32
N VAL A 84 41.85 -34.78 -0.23
CA VAL A 84 43.03 -33.98 -0.60
C VAL A 84 44.21 -34.35 0.29
N GLN A 85 44.03 -34.44 1.62
CA GLN A 85 45.10 -34.83 2.54
C GLN A 85 45.69 -36.20 2.21
N ARG A 86 44.84 -37.22 2.00
CA ARG A 86 45.27 -38.57 1.62
C ARG A 86 46.02 -38.60 0.28
N SER A 87 45.57 -37.79 -0.69
CA SER A 87 46.23 -37.64 -1.98
C SER A 87 47.65 -37.10 -1.82
N LEU A 88 47.84 -36.07 -0.99
CA LEU A 88 49.16 -35.53 -0.68
C LEU A 88 50.06 -36.54 0.02
N GLU A 89 49.54 -37.29 1.01
CA GLU A 89 50.28 -38.33 1.71
C GLU A 89 50.78 -39.40 0.73
N GLN A 90 49.93 -39.90 -0.16
CA GLN A 90 50.33 -40.88 -1.17
C GLN A 90 51.37 -40.30 -2.15
N LEU A 91 51.17 -39.08 -2.66
CA LEU A 91 52.12 -38.45 -3.57
C LEU A 91 53.52 -38.29 -2.95
N THR A 92 53.61 -37.93 -1.66
CA THR A 92 54.90 -37.80 -0.97
C THR A 92 55.65 -39.12 -0.78
N THR A 93 54.97 -40.26 -0.86
CA THR A 93 55.63 -41.58 -0.79
C THR A 93 56.17 -42.04 -2.15
N ARG A 94 55.67 -41.47 -3.24
CA ARG A 94 55.95 -41.92 -4.62
C ARG A 94 56.85 -40.97 -5.40
N LEU A 95 56.88 -39.69 -5.04
CA LEU A 95 57.67 -38.66 -5.72
C LEU A 95 58.45 -37.80 -4.71
N PRO A 96 59.63 -37.26 -5.09
CA PRO A 96 60.40 -36.36 -4.23
C PRO A 96 59.62 -35.07 -3.93
N ILE A 97 59.64 -34.64 -2.66
CA ILE A 97 58.97 -33.40 -2.20
C ILE A 97 59.42 -32.17 -2.99
N THR A 98 60.71 -32.12 -3.36
CA THR A 98 61.31 -31.02 -4.15
C THR A 98 60.77 -30.93 -5.58
N GLU A 99 60.20 -32.02 -6.11
CA GLU A 99 59.66 -32.08 -7.47
C GLU A 99 58.14 -31.83 -7.50
N LEU A 100 57.41 -32.26 -6.46
CA LEU A 100 55.95 -32.13 -6.38
C LEU A 100 55.44 -30.69 -6.59
N GLY A 101 56.07 -29.71 -5.93
CA GLY A 101 55.68 -28.30 -6.05
C GLY A 101 55.87 -27.73 -7.47
N ARG A 102 57.03 -28.01 -8.07
CA ARG A 102 57.38 -27.58 -9.43
C ARG A 102 56.47 -28.23 -10.47
N LEU A 103 56.26 -29.55 -10.36
CA LEU A 103 55.40 -30.31 -11.27
C LEU A 103 53.94 -29.85 -11.19
N ALA A 104 53.45 -29.61 -9.97
CA ALA A 104 52.12 -29.04 -9.77
C ALA A 104 51.99 -27.64 -10.38
N ALA A 105 53.01 -26.79 -10.25
CA ALA A 105 53.00 -25.45 -10.86
C ALA A 105 53.02 -25.50 -12.39
N ASP A 106 53.80 -26.40 -12.99
CA ASP A 106 53.83 -26.54 -14.45
C ASP A 106 52.49 -27.04 -15.00
N MET A 107 51.84 -28.02 -14.33
CA MET A 107 50.52 -28.52 -14.73
C MET A 107 49.37 -27.54 -14.45
N TYR A 108 49.41 -26.83 -13.32
CA TYR A 108 48.35 -25.90 -12.93
C TYR A 108 48.29 -24.66 -13.84
N PHE A 109 49.45 -24.09 -14.19
CA PHE A 109 49.52 -22.93 -15.10
C PHE A 109 49.56 -23.29 -16.58
N ASN A 110 49.64 -24.58 -16.95
CA ASN A 110 49.59 -25.05 -18.33
C ASN A 110 48.69 -26.30 -18.45
N PRO A 111 47.37 -26.16 -18.27
CA PRO A 111 46.48 -27.32 -18.22
C PRO A 111 46.35 -28.08 -19.55
N MET A 112 46.77 -27.49 -20.68
CA MET A 112 46.97 -28.21 -21.95
C MET A 112 47.86 -29.46 -21.84
N LEU A 113 48.68 -29.54 -20.79
CA LEU A 113 49.54 -30.69 -20.53
C LEU A 113 48.79 -31.95 -20.07
N TRP A 114 47.58 -31.82 -19.53
CA TRP A 114 46.83 -32.94 -18.92
C TRP A 114 45.33 -32.94 -19.25
N GLN A 115 44.76 -31.79 -19.57
CA GLN A 115 43.31 -31.63 -19.70
C GLN A 115 42.67 -32.52 -20.76
N SER A 116 43.35 -32.81 -21.88
CA SER A 116 42.84 -33.70 -22.92
C SER A 116 42.49 -35.10 -22.40
N SER A 117 43.14 -35.52 -21.31
CA SER A 117 42.95 -36.83 -20.69
C SER A 117 41.67 -36.90 -19.85
N TYR A 118 41.09 -35.77 -19.45
CA TYR A 118 39.97 -35.69 -18.48
C TYR A 118 38.77 -34.84 -18.97
N ILE A 119 38.85 -34.30 -20.19
CA ILE A 119 37.92 -33.30 -20.75
C ILE A 119 36.44 -33.74 -20.80
N LEU A 120 36.15 -35.04 -20.71
CA LEU A 120 34.80 -35.60 -20.79
C LEU A 120 34.19 -35.93 -19.42
N ASN A 121 34.91 -35.76 -18.31
CA ASN A 121 34.48 -36.20 -16.98
C ASN A 121 34.70 -35.12 -15.90
N ALA A 122 33.65 -34.35 -15.58
CA ALA A 122 33.74 -33.18 -14.69
C ALA A 122 34.25 -33.50 -13.25
N PRO A 123 33.86 -34.62 -12.60
CA PRO A 123 34.42 -35.01 -11.29
C PRO A 123 35.93 -35.27 -11.29
N GLU A 124 36.45 -35.96 -12.31
CA GLU A 124 37.90 -36.24 -12.43
C GLU A 124 38.67 -34.94 -12.59
N TYR A 125 38.18 -34.08 -13.47
CA TYR A 125 38.73 -32.77 -13.73
C TYR A 125 38.82 -31.91 -12.44
N GLN A 126 37.74 -31.82 -11.65
CA GLN A 126 37.75 -31.07 -10.40
C GLN A 126 38.75 -31.63 -9.39
N ALA A 127 38.81 -32.96 -9.25
CA ALA A 127 39.73 -33.61 -8.33
C ALA A 127 41.20 -33.33 -8.68
N VAL A 128 41.56 -33.31 -9.97
CA VAL A 128 42.92 -32.94 -10.41
C VAL A 128 43.26 -31.51 -9.99
N VAL A 129 42.37 -30.54 -10.19
CA VAL A 129 42.60 -29.14 -9.81
C VAL A 129 42.80 -28.99 -8.29
N GLU A 130 41.99 -29.66 -7.49
CA GLU A 130 42.11 -29.65 -6.02
C GLU A 130 43.43 -30.28 -5.54
N ILE A 131 43.86 -31.40 -6.15
CA ILE A 131 45.16 -32.03 -5.85
C ILE A 131 46.31 -31.09 -6.20
N LEU A 132 46.28 -30.48 -7.40
CA LEU A 132 47.33 -29.56 -7.85
C LEU A 132 47.42 -28.33 -6.93
N THR A 133 46.28 -27.73 -6.60
CA THR A 133 46.20 -26.57 -5.70
C THR A 133 46.77 -26.90 -4.32
N ALA A 134 46.43 -28.06 -3.77
CA ALA A 134 46.94 -28.49 -2.48
C ALA A 134 48.46 -28.78 -2.51
N CYS A 135 48.99 -29.29 -3.62
CA CYS A 135 50.42 -29.43 -3.82
C CYS A 135 51.13 -28.07 -3.83
N LEU A 136 50.55 -27.05 -4.47
CA LEU A 136 51.10 -25.69 -4.49
C LEU A 136 51.11 -25.03 -3.11
N ILE A 137 50.09 -25.28 -2.29
CA ILE A 137 50.00 -24.73 -0.93
C ILE A 137 51.00 -25.44 0.00
N LYS A 138 51.07 -26.77 -0.03
CA LYS A 138 51.90 -27.56 0.90
C LYS A 138 53.37 -27.60 0.50
N PHE A 139 53.66 -27.60 -0.81
CA PHE A 139 55.00 -27.70 -1.38
C PHE A 139 55.27 -26.49 -2.28
N THR A 140 55.14 -25.29 -1.73
CA THR A 140 55.21 -24.04 -2.47
C THR A 140 56.54 -23.89 -3.24
N PRO A 141 56.52 -23.85 -4.58
CA PRO A 141 57.74 -23.67 -5.36
C PRO A 141 58.22 -22.21 -5.28
N PRO A 142 59.54 -21.97 -5.37
CA PRO A 142 60.11 -20.63 -5.15
C PRO A 142 59.69 -19.59 -6.20
N ASP A 143 59.32 -20.02 -7.41
CA ASP A 143 58.89 -19.18 -8.53
C ASP A 143 57.36 -18.97 -8.59
N ILE A 144 56.58 -19.47 -7.60
CA ILE A 144 55.11 -19.40 -7.63
C ILE A 144 54.59 -17.96 -7.74
N CYS A 145 55.26 -17.01 -7.07
CA CYS A 145 54.87 -15.61 -7.09
C CYS A 145 55.09 -14.98 -8.47
N ASP A 146 56.17 -15.34 -9.15
CA ASP A 146 56.45 -14.85 -10.51
C ASP A 146 55.44 -15.40 -11.51
N ARG A 147 55.02 -16.66 -11.35
CA ARG A 147 53.97 -17.29 -12.17
C ARG A 147 52.62 -16.62 -11.95
N LEU A 148 52.24 -16.39 -10.69
CA LEU A 148 51.01 -15.68 -10.32
C LEU A 148 51.02 -14.23 -10.83
N ALA A 149 52.12 -13.50 -10.63
CA ALA A 149 52.26 -12.12 -11.11
C ALA A 149 52.17 -12.05 -12.64
N THR A 150 52.83 -12.96 -13.36
CA THR A 150 52.77 -13.07 -14.83
C THR A 150 51.33 -13.33 -15.29
N ARG A 151 50.64 -14.28 -14.65
CA ARG A 151 49.28 -14.64 -15.01
C ARG A 151 48.28 -13.52 -14.73
N LEU A 152 48.34 -12.93 -13.53
CA LEU A 152 47.48 -11.80 -13.17
C LEU A 152 47.72 -10.58 -14.08
N THR A 153 48.98 -10.30 -14.45
CA THR A 153 49.32 -9.27 -15.44
C THR A 153 48.65 -9.54 -16.78
N GLN A 154 48.68 -10.78 -17.28
CA GLN A 154 48.02 -11.14 -18.53
C GLN A 154 46.49 -10.95 -18.48
N ILE A 155 45.87 -11.36 -17.36
CA ILE A 155 44.43 -11.24 -17.13
C ILE A 155 44.01 -9.78 -17.06
N LEU A 156 44.70 -8.98 -16.23
CA LEU A 156 44.34 -7.59 -15.96
C LEU A 156 44.69 -6.64 -17.11
N ALA A 157 45.69 -6.97 -17.93
CA ALA A 157 46.00 -6.22 -19.15
C ALA A 157 44.98 -6.45 -20.28
N ASN A 158 44.23 -7.57 -20.25
CA ASN A 158 43.25 -7.94 -21.29
C ASN A 158 41.91 -8.37 -20.68
N PRO A 159 41.21 -7.49 -19.95
CA PRO A 159 39.98 -7.82 -19.22
C PRO A 159 38.85 -8.42 -20.08
N PHE A 160 38.91 -8.23 -21.40
CA PHE A 160 37.85 -8.62 -22.34
C PHE A 160 38.26 -9.60 -23.44
N TYR A 161 39.55 -9.94 -23.53
CA TYR A 161 40.12 -10.70 -24.64
C TYR A 161 41.28 -11.59 -24.18
N THR A 162 40.98 -12.54 -23.30
CA THR A 162 41.75 -13.79 -23.31
C THR A 162 41.04 -14.76 -24.26
N ASN A 163 41.77 -15.64 -24.94
CA ASN A 163 41.16 -16.76 -25.71
C ASN A 163 40.12 -17.53 -24.86
N GLU A 164 40.21 -17.44 -23.54
CA GLU A 164 39.33 -18.07 -22.56
C GLU A 164 37.97 -17.39 -22.44
N VAL A 165 37.86 -16.06 -22.59
CA VAL A 165 36.57 -15.35 -22.61
C VAL A 165 35.79 -15.74 -23.87
N GLU A 166 36.46 -15.80 -25.03
CA GLU A 166 35.85 -16.24 -26.29
C GLU A 166 35.45 -17.72 -26.24
N ILE A 167 36.25 -18.57 -25.58
CA ILE A 167 35.92 -19.99 -25.37
C ILE A 167 34.78 -20.15 -24.35
N LYS A 168 34.72 -19.38 -23.26
CA LYS A 168 33.57 -19.35 -22.32
C LYS A 168 32.28 -18.87 -22.99
N GLN A 169 32.35 -17.87 -23.86
CA GLN A 169 31.20 -17.44 -24.67
C GLN A 169 30.75 -18.52 -25.65
N ARG A 170 31.67 -19.22 -26.31
CA ARG A 170 31.34 -20.36 -27.19
C ARG A 170 30.80 -21.57 -26.41
N GLN A 171 31.25 -21.80 -25.17
CA GLN A 171 30.74 -22.84 -24.27
C GLN A 171 29.27 -22.63 -23.90
N MET A 172 28.86 -21.40 -23.55
CA MET A 172 27.45 -21.06 -23.28
C MET A 172 26.52 -21.36 -24.46
N ILE A 173 27.05 -21.35 -25.68
CA ILE A 173 26.29 -21.58 -26.92
C ILE A 173 26.29 -23.07 -27.30
N CYS A 174 27.35 -23.82 -26.98
CA CYS A 174 27.57 -25.19 -27.49
C CYS A 174 27.44 -26.31 -26.44
N CYS A 175 27.17 -26.02 -25.16
CA CYS A 175 26.99 -27.02 -24.10
C CYS A 175 28.15 -28.04 -23.96
N VAL A 176 29.39 -27.59 -24.12
CA VAL A 176 30.60 -28.42 -23.94
C VAL A 176 31.05 -28.35 -22.47
N PRO A 177 31.50 -29.44 -21.81
CA PRO A 177 32.02 -29.41 -20.43
C PRO A 177 33.15 -28.37 -20.27
N GLU A 178 33.28 -27.82 -19.06
CA GLU A 178 34.22 -26.74 -18.73
C GLU A 178 35.64 -27.02 -19.23
N LEU A 179 36.13 -26.20 -20.17
CA LEU A 179 37.53 -26.22 -20.53
C LEU A 179 38.32 -25.30 -19.59
N TYR A 180 39.21 -25.85 -18.77
CA TYR A 180 40.21 -25.09 -18.01
C TYR A 180 41.47 -24.89 -18.83
N LEU A 181 41.65 -23.68 -19.31
CA LEU A 181 42.70 -23.33 -20.27
C LEU A 181 43.94 -22.75 -19.59
N THR A 182 43.75 -22.00 -18.51
CA THR A 182 44.73 -21.53 -17.52
C THR A 182 43.97 -21.00 -16.28
N PRO A 183 44.60 -20.85 -15.10
CA PRO A 183 43.91 -20.39 -13.89
C PRO A 183 43.22 -19.04 -14.12
N THR A 184 41.98 -18.92 -13.68
CA THR A 184 41.19 -17.69 -13.76
C THR A 184 41.67 -16.65 -12.74
N LEU A 185 41.08 -15.46 -12.79
CA LEU A 185 41.34 -14.41 -11.81
C LEU A 185 40.97 -14.88 -10.38
N GLU A 186 39.81 -15.51 -10.23
CA GLU A 186 39.33 -16.04 -8.95
C GLU A 186 40.28 -17.13 -8.42
N ASP A 187 40.69 -18.06 -9.29
CA ASP A 187 41.64 -19.12 -8.95
C ASP A 187 42.98 -18.55 -8.45
N CYS A 188 43.51 -17.53 -9.15
CA CYS A 188 44.76 -16.88 -8.76
C CYS A 188 44.64 -16.17 -7.41
N LEU A 189 43.53 -15.48 -7.14
CA LEU A 189 43.30 -14.75 -5.89
C LEU A 189 43.06 -15.70 -4.71
N ALA A 190 42.29 -16.77 -4.94
CA ALA A 190 42.08 -17.82 -3.96
C ALA A 190 43.41 -18.49 -3.60
N LEU A 191 44.22 -18.89 -4.59
CA LEU A 191 45.54 -19.46 -4.33
C LEU A 191 46.45 -18.49 -3.57
N LEU A 192 46.47 -17.21 -3.93
CA LEU A 192 47.26 -16.18 -3.25
C LEU A 192 46.89 -16.04 -1.75
N LEU A 193 45.60 -16.22 -1.42
CA LEU A 193 45.08 -16.19 -0.05
C LEU A 193 45.37 -17.45 0.76
N GLU A 194 45.59 -18.60 0.12
CA GLU A 194 45.87 -19.88 0.79
C GLU A 194 47.37 -20.22 0.88
N LEU A 195 48.22 -19.58 0.06
CA LEU A 195 49.68 -19.78 0.13
C LEU A 195 50.22 -19.41 1.53
N PRO A 196 51.24 -20.12 2.07
CA PRO A 196 51.91 -19.73 3.31
C PRO A 196 52.51 -18.31 3.22
N PRO A 197 52.43 -17.47 4.28
CA PRO A 197 52.90 -16.09 4.21
C PRO A 197 54.41 -16.00 3.97
N SER A 198 54.81 -15.25 2.96
CA SER A 198 56.21 -14.95 2.63
C SER A 198 56.36 -13.48 2.22
N SER A 199 57.58 -12.94 2.30
CA SER A 199 57.81 -11.55 1.88
C SER A 199 57.44 -11.30 0.41
N HIS A 200 57.61 -12.30 -0.46
CA HIS A 200 57.31 -12.21 -1.89
C HIS A 200 55.79 -12.23 -2.16
N ASN A 201 55.02 -13.15 -1.57
CA ASN A 201 53.57 -13.16 -1.81
C ASN A 201 52.84 -12.02 -1.10
N LEU A 202 53.29 -11.58 0.07
CA LEU A 202 52.72 -10.40 0.73
C LEU A 202 52.99 -9.12 -0.07
N HIS A 203 54.15 -9.02 -0.74
CA HIS A 203 54.42 -7.93 -1.66
C HIS A 203 53.49 -7.99 -2.89
N LEU A 204 53.26 -9.17 -3.45
CA LEU A 204 52.31 -9.35 -4.55
C LEU A 204 50.87 -8.97 -4.16
N VAL A 205 50.41 -9.38 -2.98
CA VAL A 205 49.10 -8.96 -2.42
C VAL A 205 49.04 -7.43 -2.25
N GLU A 206 50.11 -6.84 -1.73
CA GLU A 206 50.23 -5.39 -1.53
C GLU A 206 50.13 -4.62 -2.85
N GLN A 207 50.87 -5.02 -3.89
CA GLN A 207 50.79 -4.41 -5.20
C GLN A 207 49.37 -4.46 -5.79
N LEU A 208 48.67 -5.59 -5.59
CA LEU A 208 47.31 -5.79 -6.07
C LEU A 208 46.29 -4.94 -5.29
N VAL A 209 46.39 -4.89 -3.97
CA VAL A 209 45.48 -4.09 -3.12
C VAL A 209 45.68 -2.59 -3.34
N LEU A 210 46.93 -2.16 -3.57
CA LEU A 210 47.30 -0.74 -3.70
C LEU A 210 47.24 -0.22 -5.14
N GLY A 211 46.98 -1.08 -6.13
CA GLY A 211 46.90 -0.68 -7.53
C GLY A 211 48.21 -0.23 -8.14
N GLU A 212 49.33 -0.85 -7.74
CA GLU A 212 50.67 -0.43 -8.16
C GLU A 212 51.03 -0.89 -9.59
N TRP A 213 50.22 -1.76 -10.19
CA TRP A 213 50.40 -2.21 -11.58
C TRP A 213 49.77 -1.23 -12.56
N ASP A 214 50.57 -0.75 -13.52
CA ASP A 214 50.12 0.14 -14.59
C ASP A 214 50.16 -0.61 -15.92
N PHE A 215 48.99 -0.82 -16.54
CA PHE A 215 48.90 -1.48 -17.84
C PHE A 215 48.76 -0.50 -19.03
N GLY A 216 49.03 0.80 -18.82
CA GLY A 216 48.91 1.84 -19.85
C GLY A 216 47.46 2.28 -20.11
N PRO A 217 47.22 3.20 -21.05
CA PRO A 217 45.89 3.78 -21.26
C PRO A 217 44.88 2.73 -21.74
N PHE A 218 43.72 2.68 -21.09
CA PHE A 218 42.60 1.86 -21.55
C PHE A 218 41.81 2.63 -22.60
N ASP A 219 41.69 2.09 -23.82
CA ASP A 219 40.77 2.63 -24.83
C ASP A 219 39.56 1.69 -24.97
N PRO A 220 38.42 1.99 -24.31
CA PRO A 220 37.23 1.19 -24.45
C PRO A 220 36.71 1.11 -25.88
N SER A 221 37.01 2.10 -26.71
CA SER A 221 36.53 2.16 -28.09
C SER A 221 37.14 1.08 -28.99
N ALA A 222 38.33 0.59 -28.66
CA ALA A 222 38.96 -0.55 -29.31
C ALA A 222 38.24 -1.89 -29.07
N TYR A 223 37.35 -1.94 -28.07
CA TYR A 223 36.61 -3.14 -27.65
C TYR A 223 35.12 -3.11 -28.01
N PHE A 224 34.56 -1.94 -28.38
CA PHE A 224 33.17 -1.82 -28.83
C PHE A 224 32.92 -2.55 -30.16
N GLY A 225 31.86 -3.37 -30.22
CA GLY A 225 31.45 -4.12 -31.42
C GLY A 225 32.09 -5.50 -31.59
N LYS A 226 33.02 -5.86 -30.69
CA LYS A 226 33.77 -7.12 -30.70
C LYS A 226 33.28 -8.13 -29.66
N MET A 227 32.53 -7.67 -28.65
CA MET A 227 32.13 -8.43 -27.45
C MET A 227 30.90 -9.35 -27.58
N TYR A 228 30.20 -9.35 -28.72
CA TYR A 228 29.06 -10.24 -28.96
C TYR A 228 29.20 -10.93 -30.32
N TYR A 229 29.53 -12.22 -30.34
CA TYR A 229 29.36 -13.05 -31.52
C TYR A 229 27.89 -13.50 -31.59
N ILE A 230 27.11 -12.91 -32.49
CA ILE A 230 25.75 -13.37 -32.79
C ILE A 230 25.87 -14.37 -33.95
N PRO A 231 25.75 -15.70 -33.73
CA PRO A 231 25.63 -16.62 -34.85
C PRO A 231 24.33 -16.28 -35.59
N GLN A 232 24.42 -15.99 -36.90
CA GLN A 232 23.33 -15.38 -37.69
C GLN A 232 22.03 -16.20 -37.80
N ASN A 233 21.89 -17.35 -37.11
CA ASN A 233 20.80 -18.32 -37.31
C ASN A 233 20.09 -18.81 -36.01
N PHE A 234 20.28 -18.20 -34.83
CA PHE A 234 19.56 -18.59 -33.60
C PHE A 234 18.46 -17.58 -33.21
N PRO A 235 17.16 -17.96 -33.18
CA PRO A 235 16.05 -17.00 -33.15
C PRO A 235 15.63 -16.47 -31.77
N CYS A 236 16.14 -17.00 -30.65
CA CYS A 236 15.59 -16.72 -29.30
C CYS A 236 16.22 -15.55 -28.50
N TYR A 237 17.29 -14.90 -28.97
CA TYR A 237 18.04 -13.90 -28.17
C TYR A 237 18.13 -12.48 -28.77
N ASN A 238 17.40 -12.18 -29.86
CA ASN A 238 17.68 -10.98 -30.67
C ASN A 238 17.19 -9.64 -30.09
N VAL A 239 16.13 -9.58 -29.28
CA VAL A 239 15.57 -8.30 -28.78
C VAL A 239 16.23 -7.85 -27.47
N ASP A 240 16.48 -8.80 -26.56
CA ASP A 240 17.17 -8.53 -25.29
C ASP A 240 18.65 -8.20 -25.51
N ALA A 241 19.31 -8.80 -26.50
CA ALA A 241 20.71 -8.49 -26.82
C ALA A 241 20.89 -7.05 -27.34
N ILE A 242 19.97 -6.56 -28.18
CA ILE A 242 19.99 -5.16 -28.67
C ILE A 242 19.66 -4.19 -27.54
N TYR A 243 18.68 -4.50 -26.68
CA TYR A 243 18.34 -3.69 -25.52
C TYR A 243 19.49 -3.65 -24.50
N GLN A 244 20.14 -4.79 -24.23
CA GLN A 244 21.34 -4.89 -23.41
C GLN A 244 22.51 -4.11 -24.02
N GLN A 245 22.75 -4.22 -25.33
CA GLN A 245 23.77 -3.45 -26.04
C GLN A 245 23.50 -1.93 -25.97
N GLN A 246 22.23 -1.51 -26.07
CA GLN A 246 21.81 -0.12 -25.93
C GLN A 246 21.92 0.37 -24.47
N GLN A 247 21.51 -0.42 -23.49
CA GLN A 247 21.71 -0.17 -22.06
C GLN A 247 23.20 -0.06 -21.72
N TRP A 248 24.03 -0.91 -22.31
CA TRP A 248 25.47 -0.89 -22.16
C TRP A 248 26.08 0.38 -22.76
N GLN A 249 25.75 0.72 -24.01
CA GLN A 249 26.15 2.00 -24.61
C GLN A 249 25.66 3.22 -23.80
N PHE A 250 24.49 3.10 -23.18
CA PHE A 250 23.86 4.15 -22.37
C PHE A 250 24.51 4.32 -20.99
N ASN A 251 24.90 3.21 -20.33
CA ASN A 251 25.64 3.22 -19.06
C ASN A 251 27.12 3.61 -19.25
N PHE A 252 27.61 3.59 -20.50
CA PHE A 252 28.98 3.91 -20.88
C PHE A 252 29.22 5.39 -21.20
N ASP A 253 28.27 6.30 -21.00
CA ASP A 253 28.43 7.70 -21.41
C ASP A 253 29.70 8.33 -20.79
N ALA A 254 30.69 8.63 -21.63
CA ALA A 254 32.04 9.08 -21.25
C ALA A 254 32.04 10.39 -20.43
N TYR A 255 30.90 11.05 -20.32
CA TYR A 255 30.69 12.25 -19.51
C TYR A 255 30.35 11.98 -18.03
N ALA A 256 30.02 10.74 -17.64
CA ALA A 256 29.77 10.37 -16.23
C ALA A 256 31.04 10.01 -15.46
N TYR A 257 32.16 9.75 -16.16
CA TYR A 257 33.40 9.26 -15.57
C TYR A 257 34.55 10.21 -15.90
N PRO A 258 34.93 11.13 -14.98
CA PRO A 258 35.83 12.23 -15.28
C PRO A 258 37.31 11.84 -15.35
N TYR A 259 37.65 10.55 -15.26
CA TYR A 259 39.02 10.11 -15.43
C TYR A 259 39.28 9.79 -16.90
N HIS A 260 40.19 10.56 -17.51
CA HIS A 260 40.99 10.03 -18.60
C HIS A 260 41.60 8.71 -18.11
N PHE A 261 41.24 7.59 -18.73
CA PHE A 261 41.83 6.29 -18.47
C PHE A 261 43.28 6.27 -19.00
N ASP A 262 44.12 7.22 -18.58
CA ASP A 262 45.51 7.36 -19.02
C ASP A 262 46.42 6.26 -18.45
N SER A 263 45.91 5.48 -17.49
CA SER A 263 46.53 4.26 -17.00
C SER A 263 45.48 3.27 -16.48
N CYS A 264 45.55 2.01 -16.89
CA CYS A 264 44.86 0.85 -16.33
C CYS A 264 45.40 0.52 -14.92
N LYS A 265 45.66 1.51 -14.06
CA LYS A 265 46.09 1.26 -12.68
C LYS A 265 45.02 0.58 -11.83
N SER A 266 43.81 0.43 -12.34
CA SER A 266 42.66 -0.01 -11.57
C SER A 266 41.94 -1.22 -12.16
N ILE A 267 41.82 -2.23 -11.30
CA ILE A 267 40.87 -3.36 -11.33
C ILE A 267 39.42 -2.91 -11.63
N TRP A 268 39.15 -1.62 -11.46
CA TRP A 268 37.91 -0.92 -11.69
C TRP A 268 37.32 -1.09 -13.10
N ALA A 269 38.17 -1.20 -14.13
CA ALA A 269 37.71 -1.58 -15.46
C ALA A 269 37.05 -2.97 -15.38
N TYR A 270 37.78 -4.02 -14.96
CA TYR A 270 37.28 -5.40 -14.89
C TYR A 270 35.88 -5.55 -14.22
N GLN A 271 35.63 -4.85 -13.10
CA GLN A 271 34.43 -5.01 -12.30
C GLN A 271 33.18 -4.24 -12.75
N ILE A 272 33.34 -3.06 -13.35
CA ILE A 272 32.19 -2.30 -13.91
C ILE A 272 31.49 -3.14 -14.99
N TYR A 273 32.25 -4.00 -15.69
CA TYR A 273 31.78 -4.72 -16.85
C TYR A 273 31.30 -6.15 -16.57
N GLU A 274 31.78 -6.83 -15.52
CA GLU A 274 31.36 -8.20 -15.21
C GLU A 274 29.90 -8.30 -14.74
N ARG A 275 29.41 -7.31 -13.96
CA ARG A 275 28.03 -7.26 -13.45
C ARG A 275 26.93 -7.21 -14.53
N GLY A 276 27.29 -6.87 -15.78
CA GLY A 276 26.35 -6.83 -16.90
C GLY A 276 26.45 -8.01 -17.87
N PHE A 277 27.42 -8.92 -17.70
CA PHE A 277 27.72 -9.99 -18.67
C PHE A 277 27.33 -11.40 -18.22
N SER A 278 27.25 -11.69 -16.92
CA SER A 278 26.75 -12.98 -16.44
C SER A 278 26.01 -12.81 -15.12
N SER A 279 24.77 -13.30 -15.04
CA SER A 279 24.01 -13.40 -13.79
C SER A 279 24.53 -14.55 -12.89
N GLN A 280 25.74 -15.06 -13.13
CA GLN A 280 26.29 -16.28 -12.51
C GLN A 280 27.80 -16.19 -12.18
N SER A 281 28.50 -15.08 -12.43
CA SER A 281 29.82 -14.85 -11.82
C SER A 281 29.60 -14.30 -10.41
N ASP A 282 29.44 -15.21 -9.45
CA ASP A 282 28.97 -14.84 -8.12
C ASP A 282 30.01 -14.05 -7.29
N LYS A 283 31.30 -13.98 -7.69
CA LYS A 283 32.38 -13.48 -6.81
C LYS A 283 33.56 -12.79 -7.54
N GLY A 284 33.32 -11.70 -8.27
CA GLY A 284 34.39 -10.86 -8.82
C GLY A 284 35.35 -10.26 -7.75
N LEU A 285 36.40 -9.56 -8.17
CA LEU A 285 37.50 -9.04 -7.30
C LEU A 285 37.09 -8.34 -5.99
N CYS A 286 35.92 -7.68 -5.93
CA CYS A 286 35.38 -7.07 -4.70
C CYS A 286 35.16 -8.08 -3.57
N TYR A 287 34.89 -9.34 -3.92
CA TYR A 287 34.68 -10.41 -2.98
C TYR A 287 35.96 -10.76 -2.22
N TYR A 288 37.11 -10.84 -2.91
CA TYR A 288 38.39 -11.27 -2.33
C TYR A 288 39.19 -10.15 -1.64
N PHE A 289 38.98 -8.90 -2.05
CA PHE A 289 39.68 -7.72 -1.51
C PHE A 289 39.67 -7.60 0.03
N PRO A 290 38.54 -7.81 0.73
CA PRO A 290 38.50 -7.76 2.20
C PRO A 290 39.49 -8.74 2.84
N ARG A 291 39.55 -9.98 2.35
CA ARG A 291 40.48 -11.02 2.84
C ARG A 291 41.94 -10.65 2.56
N LEU A 292 42.23 -10.09 1.39
CA LEU A 292 43.57 -9.64 1.01
C LEU A 292 44.06 -8.50 1.91
N MET A 293 43.20 -7.51 2.18
CA MET A 293 43.48 -6.41 3.10
C MET A 293 43.70 -6.92 4.53
N ASN A 294 42.84 -7.83 5.01
CA ASN A 294 42.98 -8.46 6.33
C ASN A 294 44.32 -9.21 6.45
N ARG A 295 44.74 -9.94 5.40
CA ARG A 295 46.03 -10.63 5.37
C ARG A 295 47.22 -9.68 5.45
N LEU A 296 47.19 -8.54 4.75
CA LEU A 296 48.24 -7.52 4.90
C LEU A 296 48.25 -6.90 6.31
N TYR A 297 47.07 -6.72 6.91
CA TYR A 297 46.93 -6.20 8.27
C TYR A 297 47.49 -7.15 9.33
N GLU A 298 47.17 -8.45 9.26
CA GLU A 298 47.68 -9.49 10.15
C GLU A 298 49.22 -9.57 10.18
N HIS A 299 49.86 -9.18 9.08
CA HIS A 299 51.32 -9.14 8.95
C HIS A 299 51.93 -7.73 9.11
N GLY A 300 51.18 -6.77 9.66
CA GLY A 300 51.67 -5.41 9.96
C GLY A 300 52.01 -4.56 8.73
N ARG A 301 51.52 -4.96 7.54
CA ARG A 301 51.76 -4.26 6.26
C ARG A 301 50.61 -3.37 5.82
N PHE A 302 49.50 -3.32 6.54
CA PHE A 302 48.32 -2.51 6.18
C PHE A 302 47.93 -1.52 7.28
N GLY A 303 47.88 -0.23 6.93
CA GLY A 303 47.49 0.85 7.83
C GLY A 303 46.71 1.92 7.09
N TYR A 304 46.32 3.00 7.78
CA TYR A 304 45.42 4.02 7.24
C TYR A 304 45.82 4.58 5.87
N THR A 305 47.10 4.93 5.65
CA THR A 305 47.57 5.47 4.36
C THR A 305 47.37 4.48 3.20
N LYS A 306 47.64 3.19 3.45
CA LYS A 306 47.44 2.12 2.48
C LYS A 306 45.96 1.81 2.25
N PHE A 307 45.14 1.93 3.30
CA PHE A 307 43.69 1.89 3.16
C PHE A 307 43.18 3.00 2.23
N CYS A 308 43.62 4.25 2.41
CA CYS A 308 43.23 5.35 1.52
C CYS A 308 43.62 5.08 0.07
N GLN A 309 44.84 4.58 -0.18
CA GLN A 309 45.29 4.20 -1.52
C GLN A 309 44.47 3.04 -2.10
N ALA A 310 44.17 2.01 -1.30
CA ALA A 310 43.33 0.89 -1.71
C ALA A 310 41.91 1.33 -2.07
N VAL A 311 41.35 2.29 -1.34
CA VAL A 311 40.02 2.87 -1.63
C VAL A 311 40.05 3.75 -2.88
N GLN A 312 41.13 4.50 -3.12
CA GLN A 312 41.29 5.24 -4.38
C GLN A 312 41.41 4.28 -5.56
N HIS A 313 42.08 3.15 -5.38
CA HIS A 313 42.20 2.10 -6.36
C HIS A 313 40.87 1.35 -6.61
N LEU A 314 40.10 1.06 -5.55
CA LEU A 314 38.82 0.35 -5.58
C LEU A 314 37.75 1.02 -4.69
N PRO A 315 37.08 2.08 -5.14
CA PRO A 315 36.13 2.82 -4.30
C PRO A 315 34.84 2.06 -3.97
N LEU A 316 34.48 1.05 -4.77
CA LEU A 316 33.25 0.26 -4.58
C LEU A 316 33.23 -0.50 -3.26
N ILE A 317 34.40 -0.83 -2.72
CA ILE A 317 34.53 -1.56 -1.46
C ILE A 317 33.95 -0.80 -0.27
N LEU A 318 33.92 0.54 -0.33
CA LEU A 318 33.41 1.39 0.74
C LEU A 318 31.94 1.13 1.04
N ARG A 319 31.14 0.75 0.03
CA ARG A 319 29.71 0.50 0.21
C ARG A 319 29.48 -0.57 1.27
N ASP A 320 30.20 -1.69 1.15
CA ASP A 320 30.03 -2.84 2.04
C ASP A 320 30.89 -2.71 3.31
N ALA A 321 32.01 -1.96 3.24
CA ALA A 321 32.90 -1.72 4.37
C ALA A 321 32.34 -0.71 5.39
N CYS A 322 31.48 0.22 4.98
CA CYS A 322 30.90 1.25 5.86
C CYS A 322 29.61 0.79 6.56
N GLU A 323 28.97 -0.28 6.10
CA GLU A 323 27.71 -0.75 6.65
C GLU A 323 27.93 -1.77 7.79
N LEU A 324 27.34 -1.47 8.96
CA LEU A 324 26.97 -2.46 9.97
C LEU A 324 25.44 -2.41 10.05
N THR A 325 24.72 -3.48 9.72
CA THR A 325 23.26 -3.45 9.82
C THR A 325 22.84 -3.44 11.30
N ALA A 326 21.78 -2.69 11.61
CA ALA A 326 21.21 -2.60 12.96
C ALA A 326 20.61 -3.94 13.45
N ASP A 327 20.39 -4.86 12.51
CA ASP A 327 19.73 -6.14 12.61
C ASP A 327 20.73 -7.31 12.82
N GLY A 328 22.03 -7.03 12.93
CA GLY A 328 23.05 -8.03 13.22
C GLY A 328 23.44 -8.93 12.03
N SER A 329 23.03 -8.59 10.80
CA SER A 329 23.49 -9.28 9.59
C SER A 329 24.83 -8.69 9.13
N VAL A 330 25.90 -9.45 9.26
CA VAL A 330 27.25 -9.03 8.85
C VAL A 330 27.27 -8.83 7.33
N THR A 331 27.71 -7.66 6.84
CA THR A 331 27.90 -7.45 5.40
C THR A 331 28.89 -8.48 4.84
N THR A 332 28.83 -8.73 3.53
CA THR A 332 29.79 -9.62 2.85
C THR A 332 31.24 -9.20 3.11
N PHE A 333 31.54 -7.91 3.32
CA PHE A 333 32.87 -7.45 3.70
C PHE A 333 33.25 -7.96 5.10
N HIS A 334 32.45 -7.61 6.11
CA HIS A 334 32.79 -7.87 7.51
C HIS A 334 32.72 -9.37 7.88
N ALA A 335 31.98 -10.17 7.11
CA ALA A 335 31.87 -11.62 7.30
C ALA A 335 33.15 -12.37 6.88
N GLN A 336 34.02 -11.72 6.09
CA GLN A 336 35.20 -12.34 5.49
C GLN A 336 36.52 -11.99 6.20
N VAL A 337 36.47 -11.14 7.22
CA VAL A 337 37.67 -10.60 7.88
C VAL A 337 37.63 -10.82 9.38
N SER A 338 38.78 -10.70 10.05
CA SER A 338 38.84 -10.78 11.50
C SER A 338 38.02 -9.66 12.16
N THR A 339 37.44 -9.93 13.34
CA THR A 339 36.67 -8.93 14.11
C THR A 339 37.51 -7.69 14.43
N GLU A 340 38.81 -7.87 14.69
CA GLU A 340 39.73 -6.77 14.95
C GLU A 340 39.92 -5.90 13.72
N PHE A 341 40.14 -6.51 12.54
CA PHE A 341 40.29 -5.75 11.30
C PHE A 341 38.99 -5.06 10.88
N SER A 342 37.84 -5.70 11.06
CA SER A 342 36.52 -5.10 10.82
C SER A 342 36.36 -3.78 11.60
N ARG A 343 36.69 -3.78 12.90
CA ARG A 343 36.65 -2.58 13.74
C ARG A 343 37.58 -1.48 13.23
N VAL A 344 38.82 -1.83 12.88
CA VAL A 344 39.81 -0.89 12.33
C VAL A 344 39.35 -0.29 11.00
N VAL A 345 38.75 -1.08 10.12
CA VAL A 345 38.25 -0.60 8.82
C VAL A 345 37.10 0.39 9.02
N LEU A 346 36.19 0.15 9.97
CA LEU A 346 35.12 1.11 10.28
C LEU A 346 35.67 2.46 10.78
N GLU A 347 36.67 2.43 11.66
CA GLU A 347 37.36 3.65 12.11
C GLU A 347 38.06 4.38 10.94
N TYR A 348 38.68 3.62 10.03
CA TYR A 348 39.30 4.20 8.83
C TYR A 348 38.27 4.78 7.87
N CYS A 349 37.13 4.12 7.65
CA CYS A 349 36.02 4.63 6.85
C CYS A 349 35.49 5.95 7.42
N GLU A 350 35.23 6.02 8.73
CA GLU A 350 34.76 7.23 9.38
C GLU A 350 35.77 8.39 9.26
N LYS A 351 37.06 8.08 9.50
CA LYS A 351 38.14 9.06 9.36
C LYS A 351 38.27 9.56 7.93
N LEU A 352 38.24 8.66 6.94
CA LEU A 352 38.31 9.01 5.52
C LEU A 352 37.11 9.85 5.08
N ALA A 353 35.91 9.50 5.54
CA ALA A 353 34.69 10.26 5.28
C ALA A 353 34.83 11.70 5.79
N ARG A 354 35.34 11.87 7.01
CA ARG A 354 35.56 13.18 7.64
C ARG A 354 36.60 14.03 6.91
N GLU A 355 37.76 13.44 6.59
CA GLU A 355 38.83 14.13 5.85
C GLU A 355 38.37 14.53 4.45
N THR A 356 37.59 13.68 3.78
CA THR A 356 37.03 13.96 2.45
C THR A 356 35.95 15.05 2.52
N ALA A 357 35.07 15.03 3.52
CA ALA A 357 34.04 16.05 3.72
C ALA A 357 34.65 17.45 3.94
N GLN A 358 35.77 17.53 4.66
CA GLN A 358 36.49 18.79 4.91
C GLN A 358 37.25 19.30 3.67
N ASN A 359 37.78 18.38 2.85
CA ASN A 359 38.60 18.71 1.69
C ASN A 359 37.96 18.26 0.37
N LEU A 360 36.66 18.50 0.21
CA LEU A 360 35.90 18.04 -0.96
C LEU A 360 36.40 18.70 -2.25
N SER A 361 36.77 17.86 -3.22
CA SER A 361 37.30 18.28 -4.52
C SER A 361 36.80 17.39 -5.66
N LYS A 362 37.17 17.74 -6.90
CA LYS A 362 36.82 16.93 -8.08
C LYS A 362 37.52 15.57 -8.08
N GLU A 363 38.63 15.46 -7.37
CA GLU A 363 39.48 14.27 -7.30
C GLU A 363 39.05 13.28 -6.21
N ASN A 364 38.11 13.63 -5.32
CA ASN A 364 37.74 12.77 -4.18
C ASN A 364 36.22 12.67 -3.89
N TYR A 365 35.35 13.43 -4.56
CA TYR A 365 33.90 13.43 -4.26
C TYR A 365 33.26 12.04 -4.31
N TYR A 366 33.77 11.13 -5.14
CA TYR A 366 33.25 9.79 -5.32
C TYR A 366 33.34 8.95 -4.04
N ILE A 367 34.28 9.25 -3.13
CA ILE A 367 34.42 8.57 -1.85
C ILE A 367 33.14 8.76 -1.03
N LEU A 368 32.69 10.01 -0.88
CA LEU A 368 31.45 10.32 -0.17
C LEU A 368 30.24 9.72 -0.87
N MET A 369 30.23 9.65 -2.20
CA MET A 369 29.14 9.02 -2.97
C MET A 369 29.08 7.48 -2.86
N ARG A 370 30.09 6.84 -2.23
CA ARG A 370 30.14 5.39 -2.02
C ARG A 370 29.92 4.98 -0.58
N ILE A 371 29.95 5.94 0.35
CA ILE A 371 29.64 5.70 1.75
C ILE A 371 28.13 5.81 1.93
N ASN A 372 27.52 4.68 2.29
CA ASN A 372 26.09 4.63 2.59
C ASN A 372 25.85 5.15 4.02
N LYS A 373 24.88 6.07 4.16
CA LYS A 373 24.36 6.57 5.46
C LYS A 373 25.44 7.15 6.37
N LEU A 374 25.95 8.33 6.02
CA LEU A 374 26.78 9.12 6.92
C LEU A 374 26.04 9.43 8.23
N GLN A 375 26.72 9.30 9.37
CA GLN A 375 26.12 9.50 10.70
C GLN A 375 26.82 10.62 11.48
N GLY A 376 26.04 11.54 12.03
CA GLY A 376 26.53 12.57 12.94
C GLY A 376 26.43 14.01 12.41
N SER A 377 26.29 14.94 13.34
CA SER A 377 26.02 16.35 13.08
C SER A 377 27.15 17.09 12.33
N GLN A 378 28.39 16.59 12.39
CA GLN A 378 29.54 17.17 11.69
C GLN A 378 29.35 17.21 10.18
N TYR A 379 28.65 16.23 9.60
CA TYR A 379 28.42 16.17 8.16
C TYR A 379 27.45 17.25 7.69
N LEU A 380 26.51 17.68 8.54
CA LEU A 380 25.67 18.85 8.26
C LEU A 380 26.51 20.14 8.16
N LEU A 381 27.47 20.34 9.08
CA LEU A 381 28.36 21.50 9.04
C LEU A 381 29.21 21.50 7.76
N GLU A 382 29.77 20.34 7.41
CA GLU A 382 30.55 20.21 6.17
C GLU A 382 29.67 20.36 4.93
N ALA A 383 28.43 19.86 4.91
CA ALA A 383 27.50 20.09 3.80
C ALA A 383 27.31 21.58 3.54
N VAL A 384 27.05 22.37 4.59
CA VAL A 384 26.84 23.82 4.48
C VAL A 384 28.14 24.54 4.06
N ARG A 385 29.29 24.14 4.60
CA ARG A 385 30.60 24.72 4.22
C ARG A 385 30.94 24.44 2.77
N GLN A 386 30.86 23.18 2.35
CA GLN A 386 31.19 22.77 0.98
C GLN A 386 30.19 23.34 -0.03
N HIS A 387 28.90 23.42 0.30
CA HIS A 387 27.92 24.13 -0.49
C HIS A 387 28.34 25.59 -0.76
N ASN A 388 28.80 26.29 0.28
CA ASN A 388 29.28 27.66 0.16
C ASN A 388 30.61 27.77 -0.61
N ILE A 389 31.58 26.88 -0.36
CA ILE A 389 32.88 26.88 -1.05
C ILE A 389 32.69 26.70 -2.56
N HIS A 390 31.83 25.76 -2.95
CA HIS A 390 31.60 25.41 -4.36
C HIS A 390 30.46 26.21 -5.02
N GLN A 391 29.78 27.10 -4.27
CA GLN A 391 28.73 28.00 -4.77
C GLN A 391 27.61 27.27 -5.55
N LEU A 392 27.11 26.18 -4.97
CA LEU A 392 26.25 25.21 -5.69
C LEU A 392 24.84 25.71 -6.02
N GLY A 393 24.37 26.77 -5.38
CA GLY A 393 23.00 27.25 -5.55
C GLY A 393 21.96 26.26 -5.02
N LEU A 394 20.71 26.35 -5.49
CA LEU A 394 19.66 25.45 -5.02
C LEU A 394 19.86 24.03 -5.57
N VAL A 395 19.87 23.04 -4.67
CA VAL A 395 20.19 21.64 -5.00
C VAL A 395 18.94 20.77 -5.08
N CYS A 396 18.90 19.84 -6.04
CA CYS A 396 17.79 18.89 -6.19
C CYS A 396 18.01 17.60 -5.37
N PRO A 397 16.95 16.98 -4.81
CA PRO A 397 17.05 15.80 -3.95
C PRO A 397 17.18 14.46 -4.69
N HIS A 398 17.07 14.41 -6.02
CA HIS A 398 17.02 13.14 -6.76
C HIS A 398 18.40 12.75 -7.31
N GLU A 399 18.96 11.64 -6.82
CA GLU A 399 20.24 11.08 -7.26
C GLU A 399 20.24 10.60 -8.72
N ASN A 400 19.07 10.34 -9.30
CA ASN A 400 18.93 9.81 -10.65
C ASN A 400 17.69 10.40 -11.33
N LYS A 401 17.89 11.28 -12.33
CA LYS A 401 17.18 11.34 -13.63
C LYS A 401 17.28 12.72 -14.27
N TYR A 402 17.98 12.75 -15.41
CA TYR A 402 17.72 13.58 -16.59
C TYR A 402 16.96 14.90 -16.37
N PHE A 403 17.69 16.02 -16.33
CA PHE A 403 17.09 17.28 -16.75
C PHE A 403 17.08 17.34 -18.28
N ARG A 404 15.95 17.03 -18.92
CA ARG A 404 15.69 17.48 -20.29
C ARG A 404 15.29 18.96 -20.24
N SER A 405 16.26 19.86 -20.31
CA SER A 405 16.02 21.18 -20.89
C SER A 405 16.60 21.18 -22.29
N THR A 406 15.78 21.50 -23.30
CA THR A 406 16.25 21.85 -24.65
C THR A 406 17.32 20.91 -25.22
N ASN A 407 16.96 19.65 -25.49
CA ASN A 407 17.80 18.66 -26.20
C ASN A 407 19.22 18.40 -25.63
N LYS A 408 19.51 18.76 -24.36
CA LYS A 408 20.77 18.42 -23.69
C LYS A 408 20.51 17.81 -22.32
N ILE A 409 21.04 16.61 -22.08
CA ILE A 409 21.07 15.99 -20.75
C ILE A 409 22.15 16.71 -19.93
N LYS A 410 21.78 17.32 -18.80
CA LYS A 410 22.75 17.78 -17.80
C LYS A 410 22.70 16.84 -16.60
N TRP A 411 23.82 16.19 -16.32
CA TRP A 411 24.05 15.42 -15.11
C TRP A 411 24.28 16.37 -13.93
N GLN A 412 23.85 15.97 -12.73
CA GLN A 412 24.28 16.65 -11.51
C GLN A 412 25.78 16.43 -11.35
N ASP A 413 26.55 17.49 -11.13
CA ASP A 413 27.99 17.33 -10.94
C ASP A 413 28.28 16.55 -9.65
N GLY A 414 29.39 15.82 -9.65
CA GLY A 414 29.76 14.92 -8.55
C GLY A 414 29.95 15.60 -7.20
N ILE A 415 30.39 16.87 -7.20
CA ILE A 415 30.53 17.66 -5.98
C ILE A 415 29.15 17.95 -5.38
N THR A 416 28.19 18.36 -6.21
CA THR A 416 26.82 18.58 -5.77
C THR A 416 26.22 17.31 -5.20
N ALA A 417 26.41 16.16 -5.86
CA ALA A 417 25.92 14.88 -5.36
C ALA A 417 26.54 14.54 -3.98
N ALA A 418 27.85 14.76 -3.81
CA ALA A 418 28.52 14.53 -2.53
C ALA A 418 27.99 15.44 -1.42
N VAL A 419 27.74 16.72 -1.70
CA VAL A 419 27.13 17.66 -0.75
C VAL A 419 25.70 17.25 -0.38
N VAL A 420 24.92 16.71 -1.33
CA VAL A 420 23.60 16.15 -1.04
C VAL A 420 23.72 14.98 -0.05
N ASN A 421 24.66 14.06 -0.28
CA ASN A 421 24.86 12.93 0.62
C ASN A 421 25.27 13.39 2.03
N LEU A 422 26.18 14.38 2.14
CA LEU A 422 26.54 15.01 3.42
C LEU A 422 25.31 15.61 4.13
N ALA A 423 24.45 16.32 3.40
CA ALA A 423 23.25 16.95 3.95
C ALA A 423 22.19 15.94 4.43
N GLN A 424 22.19 14.74 3.86
CA GLN A 424 21.27 13.63 4.19
C GLN A 424 21.77 12.73 5.32
N ALA A 425 22.90 13.05 5.96
CA ALA A 425 23.41 12.32 7.11
C ALA A 425 22.33 12.08 8.17
N THR A 426 22.37 10.91 8.84
CA THR A 426 21.49 10.53 9.95
C THR A 426 22.12 10.89 11.29
N ASP A 427 21.38 10.77 12.38
CA ASP A 427 21.86 11.02 13.75
C ASP A 427 22.53 12.39 13.93
N THR A 428 21.95 13.40 13.28
CA THR A 428 22.50 14.76 13.26
C THR A 428 22.05 15.61 14.43
N GLU A 429 21.05 15.18 15.19
CA GLU A 429 20.49 15.90 16.34
C GLU A 429 21.24 15.50 17.62
N PRO A 430 21.96 16.44 18.29
CA PRO A 430 22.69 16.12 19.52
C PRO A 430 21.74 15.82 20.69
N GLU A 431 22.09 14.83 21.52
CA GLU A 431 21.32 14.46 22.72
C GLU A 431 21.37 15.55 23.81
N SER A 432 22.53 16.21 23.96
CA SER A 432 22.76 17.25 24.96
C SER A 432 22.22 18.61 24.48
N PRO A 433 21.37 19.29 25.29
CA PRO A 433 20.92 20.65 24.98
C PRO A 433 22.06 21.65 24.78
N THR A 434 23.18 21.49 25.51
CA THR A 434 24.36 22.34 25.40
C THR A 434 25.06 22.14 24.05
N ASP A 435 25.21 20.88 23.62
CA ASP A 435 25.85 20.56 22.34
C ASP A 435 24.96 20.97 21.16
N ARG A 436 23.64 20.81 21.29
CA ARG A 436 22.67 21.35 20.33
C ARG A 436 22.79 22.86 20.18
N GLN A 437 22.88 23.61 21.29
CA GLN A 437 23.07 25.07 21.24
C GLN A 437 24.40 25.46 20.59
N ALA A 438 25.48 24.75 20.91
CA ALA A 438 26.79 24.99 20.31
C ALA A 438 26.78 24.73 18.79
N LEU A 439 26.11 23.66 18.34
CA LEU A 439 25.96 23.32 16.93
C LEU A 439 25.13 24.38 16.18
N VAL A 440 24.00 24.80 16.74
CA VAL A 440 23.17 25.87 16.16
C VAL A 440 23.97 27.17 16.04
N ALA A 441 24.75 27.54 17.06
CA ALA A 441 25.62 28.72 17.02
C ALA A 441 26.73 28.60 15.94
N GLN A 442 27.23 27.39 15.65
CA GLN A 442 28.16 27.17 14.54
C GLN A 442 27.48 27.33 13.18
N LEU A 443 26.27 26.77 13.01
CA LEU A 443 25.50 26.93 11.77
C LEU A 443 25.14 28.39 11.50
N GLN A 444 24.80 29.17 12.54
CA GLN A 444 24.50 30.61 12.44
C GLN A 444 25.69 31.45 11.93
N ARG A 445 26.93 30.97 12.08
CA ARG A 445 28.12 31.65 11.55
C ARG A 445 28.35 31.37 10.05
N LEU A 446 27.64 30.40 9.48
CA LEU A 446 27.72 30.05 8.07
C LEU A 446 26.69 30.85 7.25
N PRO A 447 26.86 30.99 5.92
CA PRO A 447 25.96 31.78 5.08
C PRO A 447 24.52 31.25 5.12
N SER A 448 23.58 32.13 5.44
CA SER A 448 22.15 31.81 5.53
C SER A 448 21.57 31.29 4.21
N THR A 449 22.10 31.72 3.07
CA THR A 449 21.75 31.21 1.73
C THR A 449 22.02 29.71 1.60
N SER A 450 23.15 29.23 2.12
CA SER A 450 23.53 27.81 2.07
C SER A 450 22.63 26.97 2.98
N LEU A 451 22.30 27.47 4.17
CA LEU A 451 21.34 26.82 5.06
C LEU A 451 19.96 26.67 4.39
N LYS A 452 19.48 27.72 3.71
CA LYS A 452 18.19 27.70 3.00
C LYS A 452 18.17 26.70 1.84
N TYR A 453 19.22 26.67 1.01
CA TYR A 453 19.27 25.81 -0.17
C TYR A 453 19.43 24.32 0.18
N LEU A 454 20.03 24.00 1.32
CA LEU A 454 20.12 22.62 1.80
C LEU A 454 18.87 22.15 2.57
N LEU A 455 18.01 23.07 3.03
CA LEU A 455 16.83 22.76 3.85
C LEU A 455 15.86 21.74 3.20
N PRO A 456 15.54 21.80 1.89
CA PRO A 456 14.63 20.82 1.26
C PRO A 456 15.21 19.40 1.17
N ILE A 457 16.54 19.27 1.19
CA ILE A 457 17.24 17.99 1.01
C ILE A 457 17.73 17.39 2.33
N ALA A 458 18.01 18.20 3.35
CA ALA A 458 18.58 17.78 4.63
C ALA A 458 17.52 17.22 5.61
N GLN A 459 16.81 16.17 5.20
CA GLN A 459 15.58 15.67 5.85
C GLN A 459 15.72 15.28 7.33
N ASN A 460 16.93 14.91 7.75
CA ASN A 460 17.22 14.52 9.14
C ASN A 460 17.67 15.72 9.98
N SER A 461 18.06 16.82 9.34
CA SER A 461 18.67 18.01 9.96
C SER A 461 17.81 19.26 9.87
N GLN A 462 16.58 19.15 9.36
CA GLN A 462 15.67 20.28 9.17
C GLN A 462 15.40 21.06 10.46
N ASN A 463 15.28 20.38 11.60
CA ASN A 463 15.09 21.04 12.90
C ASN A 463 16.25 21.96 13.28
N LEU A 464 17.49 21.51 13.06
CA LEU A 464 18.70 22.27 13.33
C LEU A 464 18.86 23.45 12.38
N LEU A 465 18.59 23.24 11.09
CA LEU A 465 18.63 24.31 10.07
C LEU A 465 17.58 25.38 10.35
N CYS A 466 16.35 25.00 10.74
CA CYS A 466 15.32 25.94 11.15
C CYS A 466 15.72 26.73 12.39
N ALA A 467 16.29 26.08 13.40
CA ALA A 467 16.80 26.78 14.58
C ALA A 467 17.91 27.79 14.23
N ALA A 468 18.83 27.42 13.34
CA ALA A 468 19.90 28.30 12.87
C ALA A 468 19.37 29.47 12.02
N LEU A 469 18.31 29.26 11.23
CA LEU A 469 17.67 30.29 10.41
C LEU A 469 16.68 31.17 11.20
N GLY A 470 16.33 30.81 12.43
CA GLY A 470 15.26 31.45 13.20
C GLY A 470 13.85 31.12 12.68
N TRP A 471 13.67 29.97 12.03
CA TRP A 471 12.43 29.53 11.36
C TRP A 471 11.65 28.47 12.17
N ASN A 472 11.78 28.48 13.50
CA ASN A 472 11.15 27.48 14.37
C ASN A 472 9.61 27.44 14.22
N GLU A 473 8.98 28.59 13.95
CA GLU A 473 7.53 28.69 13.73
C GLU A 473 7.05 27.96 12.47
N ALA A 474 7.94 27.68 11.52
CA ALA A 474 7.63 26.98 10.28
C ALA A 474 7.94 25.47 10.32
N LEU A 475 8.39 24.93 11.46
CA LEU A 475 8.63 23.49 11.63
C LEU A 475 7.40 22.62 11.31
N PRO A 476 6.16 23.00 11.69
CA PRO A 476 4.97 22.23 11.30
C PRO A 476 4.79 22.14 9.78
N LEU A 477 5.14 23.20 9.04
CA LEU A 477 5.05 23.21 7.58
C LEU A 477 6.06 22.23 6.97
N ILE A 478 7.31 22.31 7.40
CA ILE A 478 8.39 21.45 6.92
C ILE A 478 8.12 19.97 7.24
N THR A 479 7.62 19.69 8.44
CA THR A 479 7.21 18.35 8.87
C THR A 479 6.09 17.81 7.98
N THR A 480 5.08 18.63 7.69
CA THR A 480 3.97 18.23 6.82
C THR A 480 4.44 17.97 5.39
N LEU A 481 5.34 18.79 4.85
CA LEU A 481 5.95 18.57 3.52
C LEU A 481 6.77 17.27 3.49
N LYS A 482 7.46 16.92 4.59
CA LYS A 482 8.18 15.64 4.71
C LYS A 482 7.22 14.44 4.67
N ILE A 483 6.10 14.52 5.40
CA ILE A 483 5.05 13.47 5.40
C ILE A 483 4.46 13.30 3.99
N ILE A 484 4.12 14.40 3.31
CA ILE A 484 3.61 14.35 1.92
C ILE A 484 4.60 13.62 1.00
N LYS A 485 5.90 13.93 1.11
CA LYS A 485 6.94 13.28 0.29
C LYS A 485 7.01 11.78 0.56
N GLN A 486 6.93 11.37 1.82
CA GLN A 486 6.98 9.96 2.22
C GLN A 486 5.74 9.19 1.73
N ASN A 487 4.55 9.78 1.86
CA ASN A 487 3.30 9.17 1.40
C ASN A 487 3.28 8.99 -0.13
N ASN A 488 3.77 9.98 -0.87
CA ASN A 488 3.82 9.93 -2.34
C ASN A 488 4.88 8.97 -2.90
N ALA A 489 5.94 8.65 -2.15
CA ALA A 489 6.98 7.71 -2.60
C ALA A 489 6.43 6.28 -2.76
N ASN A 490 5.39 5.93 -2.01
CA ASN A 490 4.78 4.59 -1.97
C ASN A 490 3.46 4.48 -2.75
N ALA A 491 2.93 5.59 -3.29
CA ALA A 491 1.59 5.64 -3.88
C ALA A 491 1.63 5.63 -5.42
N SER A 492 0.75 4.82 -6.05
CA SER A 492 0.55 4.81 -7.50
C SER A 492 -0.30 6.00 -8.01
N LYS A 493 -0.92 6.77 -7.10
CA LYS A 493 -1.72 7.96 -7.40
C LYS A 493 -1.38 9.11 -6.47
N VAL A 494 -1.24 10.31 -7.04
CA VAL A 494 -1.00 11.57 -6.31
C VAL A 494 -2.34 12.12 -5.81
N GLU A 495 -2.69 11.84 -4.56
CA GLU A 495 -3.82 12.46 -3.84
C GLU A 495 -3.37 12.86 -2.44
N LEU A 496 -3.75 14.07 -1.99
CA LEU A 496 -3.52 14.51 -0.61
C LEU A 496 -4.71 14.06 0.23
N ASP A 497 -4.47 13.26 1.26
CA ASP A 497 -5.55 12.90 2.18
C ASP A 497 -6.05 14.14 2.96
N LEU A 498 -7.26 14.05 3.52
CA LEU A 498 -7.90 15.16 4.23
C LEU A 498 -7.10 15.58 5.48
N LYS A 499 -6.50 14.65 6.22
CA LYS A 499 -5.73 14.95 7.43
C LYS A 499 -4.49 15.78 7.11
N THR A 500 -3.74 15.34 6.10
CA THR A 500 -2.56 16.03 5.57
C THR A 500 -2.93 17.40 5.00
N THR A 501 -4.08 17.52 4.32
CA THR A 501 -4.58 18.80 3.79
C THR A 501 -4.86 19.81 4.92
N ALA A 502 -5.54 19.39 5.99
CA ALA A 502 -5.81 20.24 7.14
C ALA A 502 -4.52 20.64 7.87
N ALA A 503 -3.62 19.69 8.11
CA ALA A 503 -2.33 19.94 8.73
C ALA A 503 -1.51 20.96 7.93
N LEU A 504 -1.46 20.81 6.60
CA LEU A 504 -0.75 21.72 5.72
C LEU A 504 -1.34 23.13 5.74
N ARG A 505 -2.67 23.25 5.71
CA ARG A 505 -3.35 24.55 5.80
C ARG A 505 -3.02 25.27 7.11
N ASN A 506 -3.14 24.58 8.24
CA ASN A 506 -2.82 25.14 9.55
C ASN A 506 -1.34 25.53 9.64
N ALA A 507 -0.45 24.70 9.12
CA ALA A 507 0.97 24.96 9.10
C ALA A 507 1.35 26.17 8.21
N LEU A 508 0.68 26.35 7.07
CA LEU A 508 0.86 27.53 6.21
C LEU A 508 0.39 28.82 6.91
N VAL A 509 -0.74 28.77 7.62
CA VAL A 509 -1.22 29.91 8.43
C VAL A 509 -0.22 30.24 9.54
N GLN A 510 0.27 29.23 10.27
CA GLN A 510 1.25 29.42 11.34
C GLN A 510 2.58 29.97 10.83
N ALA A 511 3.06 29.52 9.67
CA ALA A 511 4.30 30.00 9.07
C ALA A 511 4.20 31.44 8.53
N GLY A 512 2.98 31.97 8.33
CA GLY A 512 2.75 33.33 7.84
C GLY A 512 3.55 33.65 6.57
N ASN A 513 4.32 34.75 6.60
CA ASN A 513 5.14 35.18 5.46
C ASN A 513 6.26 34.18 5.08
N LEU A 514 6.77 33.40 6.06
CA LEU A 514 7.80 32.40 5.80
C LEU A 514 7.27 31.24 4.96
N GLY A 515 5.96 30.96 5.00
CA GLY A 515 5.36 29.84 4.28
C GLY A 515 5.61 29.89 2.77
N ARG A 516 5.54 31.08 2.16
CA ARG A 516 5.80 31.26 0.73
C ARG A 516 7.27 31.13 0.38
N GLU A 517 8.15 31.65 1.24
CA GLU A 517 9.61 31.54 1.05
C GLU A 517 10.04 30.06 1.11
N ILE A 518 9.59 29.33 2.13
CA ILE A 518 9.86 27.89 2.30
C ILE A 518 9.29 27.10 1.13
N TRP A 519 8.04 27.36 0.72
CA TRP A 519 7.45 26.69 -0.43
C TRP A 519 8.27 26.88 -1.71
N THR A 520 8.75 28.10 -1.94
CA THR A 520 9.55 28.42 -3.13
C THR A 520 10.80 27.54 -3.19
N LEU A 521 11.47 27.34 -2.05
CA LEU A 521 12.63 26.43 -1.95
C LEU A 521 12.28 24.99 -2.34
N TRP A 522 11.17 24.43 -1.84
CA TRP A 522 10.74 23.07 -2.18
C TRP A 522 10.33 22.92 -3.65
N ARG A 523 9.61 23.92 -4.17
CA ARG A 523 9.12 23.95 -5.55
C ARG A 523 10.28 24.02 -6.55
N GLU A 524 11.23 24.92 -6.32
CA GLU A 524 12.40 25.10 -7.19
C GLU A 524 13.40 23.95 -7.06
N ALA A 525 13.54 23.38 -5.87
CA ALA A 525 14.31 22.14 -5.65
C ALA A 525 13.63 20.90 -6.25
N LYS A 526 12.41 21.05 -6.81
CA LYS A 526 11.63 19.99 -7.46
C LYS A 526 11.43 18.77 -6.56
N VAL A 527 11.13 19.01 -5.28
CA VAL A 527 10.90 17.94 -4.29
C VAL A 527 9.66 17.12 -4.63
N PHE A 528 8.69 17.72 -5.30
CA PHE A 528 7.39 17.11 -5.63
C PHE A 528 7.12 17.12 -7.14
N ASP A 529 6.26 16.20 -7.58
CA ASP A 529 5.75 16.18 -8.96
C ASP A 529 4.77 17.34 -9.23
N LYS A 530 4.47 17.57 -10.51
CA LYS A 530 3.64 18.71 -10.94
C LYS A 530 2.23 18.72 -10.34
N ASN A 531 1.61 17.56 -10.11
CA ASN A 531 0.24 17.51 -9.58
C ASN A 531 0.24 17.81 -8.08
N THR A 532 1.20 17.28 -7.32
CA THR A 532 1.37 17.61 -5.90
C THR A 532 1.62 19.10 -5.70
N VAL A 533 2.52 19.69 -6.50
CA VAL A 533 2.77 21.14 -6.51
C VAL A 533 1.47 21.92 -6.74
N PHE A 534 0.67 21.51 -7.73
CA PHE A 534 -0.58 22.17 -8.08
C PHE A 534 -1.61 22.17 -6.94
N LEU A 535 -1.70 21.08 -6.16
CA LEU A 535 -2.62 20.98 -5.02
C LEU A 535 -2.13 21.76 -3.79
N ILE A 536 -0.83 21.73 -3.49
CA ILE A 536 -0.26 22.51 -2.38
C ILE A 536 -0.44 24.02 -2.62
N GLU A 537 -0.18 24.48 -3.83
CA GLU A 537 -0.41 25.88 -4.21
C GLU A 537 -1.88 26.27 -4.14
N ALA A 538 -2.79 25.33 -4.40
CA ALA A 538 -4.23 25.55 -4.27
C ALA A 538 -4.66 25.75 -2.81
N ILE A 539 -4.11 24.96 -1.88
CA ILE A 539 -4.36 25.10 -0.43
C ILE A 539 -3.98 26.50 0.05
N ALA A 540 -2.85 27.02 -0.43
CA ALA A 540 -2.36 28.36 -0.11
C ALA A 540 -3.05 29.49 -0.90
N GLY A 541 -3.82 29.16 -1.95
CA GLY A 541 -4.48 30.12 -2.84
C GLY A 541 -3.55 30.79 -3.87
N TRP A 542 -2.32 30.30 -4.06
CA TRP A 542 -1.32 30.97 -4.90
C TRP A 542 -1.51 30.76 -6.41
N ASN A 543 -2.31 29.77 -6.83
CA ASN A 543 -2.53 29.41 -8.23
C ASN A 543 -4.01 29.52 -8.68
N CYS A 544 -4.81 30.37 -8.05
CA CYS A 544 -6.25 30.53 -8.35
C CYS A 544 -6.52 30.78 -9.84
N THR A 545 -5.78 31.69 -10.48
CA THR A 545 -5.93 32.00 -11.91
C THR A 545 -5.60 30.82 -12.83
N GLU A 546 -4.59 30.02 -12.46
CA GLU A 546 -4.22 28.81 -13.21
C GLU A 546 -5.28 27.70 -13.07
N ILE A 547 -5.89 27.59 -11.89
CA ILE A 547 -7.01 26.69 -11.62
C ILE A 547 -8.20 27.07 -12.51
N GLU A 548 -8.62 28.34 -12.53
CA GLU A 548 -9.74 28.82 -13.35
C GLU A 548 -9.54 28.52 -14.84
N GLN A 549 -8.36 28.82 -15.39
CA GLN A 549 -8.02 28.51 -16.78
C GLN A 549 -8.02 27.00 -17.08
N SER A 550 -7.61 26.19 -16.10
CA SER A 550 -7.56 24.73 -16.22
C SER A 550 -8.92 24.06 -16.04
N LEU A 551 -9.81 24.66 -15.24
CA LEU A 551 -11.22 24.27 -15.10
C LEU A 551 -11.98 24.43 -16.40
N ALA A 552 -11.75 25.53 -17.14
CA ALA A 552 -12.33 25.73 -18.47
C ALA A 552 -11.93 24.61 -19.46
N LYS A 553 -10.74 24.02 -19.27
CA LYS A 553 -10.24 22.87 -20.03
C LYS A 553 -10.67 21.52 -19.45
N ARG A 554 -11.49 21.51 -18.40
CA ARG A 554 -11.97 20.33 -17.65
C ARG A 554 -10.84 19.42 -17.14
N LYS A 555 -9.69 19.98 -16.75
CA LYS A 555 -8.60 19.19 -16.17
C LYS A 555 -9.01 18.67 -14.79
N GLN A 556 -8.90 17.36 -14.57
CA GLN A 556 -9.30 16.71 -13.31
C GLN A 556 -8.56 17.28 -12.09
N ILE A 557 -7.25 17.54 -12.21
CA ILE A 557 -6.46 18.12 -11.11
C ILE A 557 -6.96 19.52 -10.71
N ALA A 558 -7.47 20.30 -11.66
CA ALA A 558 -8.04 21.62 -11.41
C ALA A 558 -9.40 21.53 -10.70
N VAL A 559 -10.21 20.53 -11.04
CA VAL A 559 -11.47 20.25 -10.33
C VAL A 559 -11.19 19.92 -8.85
N LYS A 560 -10.22 19.04 -8.59
CA LYS A 560 -9.78 18.73 -7.21
C LYS A 560 -9.28 19.97 -6.48
N ALA A 561 -8.37 20.73 -7.11
CA ALA A 561 -7.79 21.95 -6.55
C ALA A 561 -8.83 23.05 -6.25
N TYR A 562 -9.92 23.12 -7.01
CA TYR A 562 -10.98 24.10 -6.79
C TYR A 562 -11.66 23.94 -5.41
N GLY A 563 -11.77 22.70 -4.91
CA GLY A 563 -12.25 22.43 -3.56
C GLY A 563 -11.27 22.82 -2.46
N LEU A 564 -9.98 22.96 -2.77
CA LEU A 564 -8.91 23.29 -1.82
C LEU A 564 -8.67 24.79 -1.64
N LEU A 565 -9.11 25.61 -2.59
CA LEU A 565 -8.90 27.06 -2.56
C LEU A 565 -9.46 27.68 -1.27
N PRO A 566 -8.76 28.63 -0.63
CA PRO A 566 -9.29 29.39 0.51
C PRO A 566 -10.63 30.05 0.17
N LEU A 567 -11.49 30.26 1.18
CA LEU A 567 -12.77 30.95 1.05
C LEU A 567 -12.63 32.41 1.50
N GLU A 568 -13.18 33.35 0.74
CA GLU A 568 -13.13 34.79 1.01
C GLU A 568 -14.52 35.38 1.27
N ARG A 569 -15.57 34.86 0.61
CA ARG A 569 -16.96 35.36 0.72
C ARG A 569 -17.86 34.47 1.58
N GLY A 570 -17.25 33.65 2.43
CA GLY A 570 -17.95 32.78 3.37
C GLY A 570 -18.96 31.84 2.67
N HIS A 571 -20.15 31.76 3.24
CA HIS A 571 -21.18 30.78 2.88
C HIS A 571 -21.75 30.89 1.47
N GLU A 572 -21.80 32.09 0.88
CA GLU A 572 -22.30 32.29 -0.49
C GLU A 572 -21.34 31.67 -1.50
N GLU A 573 -20.03 31.86 -1.31
CA GLU A 573 -19.01 31.25 -2.16
C GLU A 573 -18.99 29.73 -2.05
N VAL A 574 -19.21 29.17 -0.86
CA VAL A 574 -19.33 27.72 -0.70
C VAL A 574 -20.48 27.18 -1.56
N LEU A 575 -21.63 27.89 -1.57
CA LEU A 575 -22.77 27.50 -2.41
C LEU A 575 -22.45 27.62 -3.90
N GLU A 576 -21.79 28.70 -4.33
CA GLU A 576 -21.36 28.87 -5.72
C GLU A 576 -20.44 27.73 -6.18
N ARG A 577 -19.42 27.39 -5.38
CA ARG A 577 -18.48 26.31 -5.69
C ARG A 577 -19.17 24.94 -5.71
N TYR A 578 -20.07 24.68 -4.76
CA TYR A 578 -20.88 23.47 -4.72
C TYR A 578 -21.74 23.33 -5.99
N LEU A 579 -22.47 24.38 -6.36
CA LEU A 579 -23.32 24.38 -7.57
C LEU A 579 -22.49 24.19 -8.83
N PHE A 580 -21.31 24.82 -8.91
CA PHE A 580 -20.38 24.60 -10.01
C PHE A 580 -19.96 23.12 -10.12
N LEU A 581 -19.56 22.48 -9.01
CA LEU A 581 -19.15 21.08 -8.98
C LEU A 581 -20.29 20.13 -9.37
N GLN A 582 -21.51 20.38 -8.89
CA GLN A 582 -22.71 19.62 -9.25
C GLN A 582 -23.03 19.76 -10.74
N GLN A 583 -22.96 20.98 -11.29
CA GLN A 583 -23.17 21.22 -12.71
C GLN A 583 -22.07 20.58 -13.56
N PHE A 584 -20.80 20.65 -13.12
CA PHE A 584 -19.67 20.00 -13.77
C PHE A 584 -19.87 18.48 -13.89
N GLN A 585 -20.34 17.83 -12.82
CA GLN A 585 -20.66 16.40 -12.79
C GLN A 585 -21.83 16.07 -13.72
N LYS A 586 -22.89 16.89 -13.72
CA LYS A 586 -24.05 16.69 -14.59
C LYS A 586 -23.67 16.77 -16.08
N ASP A 587 -22.83 17.73 -16.45
CA ASP A 587 -22.33 17.88 -17.82
C ASP A 587 -21.39 16.74 -18.25
N SER A 588 -20.81 16.00 -17.29
CA SER A 588 -19.95 14.85 -17.57
C SER A 588 -20.67 13.74 -18.36
N LYS A 589 -22.00 13.63 -18.21
CA LYS A 589 -22.84 12.64 -18.91
C LYS A 589 -22.76 12.71 -20.44
N LYS A 590 -22.24 13.81 -20.99
CA LYS A 590 -22.03 14.01 -22.43
C LYS A 590 -20.79 13.28 -22.97
N PHE A 591 -19.94 12.72 -22.10
CA PHE A 591 -18.69 12.02 -22.47
C PHE A 591 -18.79 10.50 -22.33
N GLY A 592 -17.77 9.75 -22.75
CA GLY A 592 -17.68 8.29 -22.57
C GLY A 592 -17.52 7.85 -21.10
N ALA A 593 -17.83 6.58 -20.81
CA ALA A 593 -17.90 6.04 -19.45
C ALA A 593 -16.60 6.23 -18.62
N GLU A 594 -15.44 6.07 -19.24
CA GLU A 594 -14.14 6.26 -18.58
C GLU A 594 -13.94 7.72 -18.13
N LYS A 595 -14.25 8.68 -19.02
CA LYS A 595 -14.16 10.10 -18.68
C LYS A 595 -15.19 10.50 -17.62
N GLN A 596 -16.38 9.92 -17.66
CA GLN A 596 -17.40 10.12 -16.62
C GLN A 596 -16.91 9.64 -15.24
N ALA A 597 -16.34 8.45 -15.16
CA ALA A 597 -15.81 7.90 -13.91
C ALA A 597 -14.68 8.77 -13.33
N ASN A 598 -13.77 9.23 -14.19
CA ASN A 598 -12.65 10.08 -13.78
C ASN A 598 -13.10 11.47 -13.31
N GLU A 599 -14.01 12.11 -14.04
CA GLU A 599 -14.58 13.41 -13.62
C GLU A 599 -15.43 13.27 -12.34
N HIS A 600 -16.17 12.17 -12.19
CA HIS A 600 -16.91 11.88 -10.96
C HIS A 600 -15.95 11.76 -9.76
N THR A 601 -14.87 11.00 -9.89
CA THR A 601 -13.85 10.86 -8.85
C THR A 601 -13.23 12.20 -8.47
N ALA A 602 -12.92 13.05 -9.46
CA ALA A 602 -12.38 14.39 -9.22
C ALA A 602 -13.38 15.31 -8.49
N VAL A 603 -14.66 15.25 -8.83
CA VAL A 603 -15.72 16.02 -8.15
C VAL A 603 -15.91 15.54 -6.70
N GLN A 604 -15.89 14.23 -6.44
CA GLN A 604 -16.00 13.70 -5.08
C GLN A 604 -14.85 14.18 -4.18
N ALA A 605 -13.61 14.14 -4.69
CA ALA A 605 -12.46 14.70 -3.97
C ALA A 605 -12.62 16.22 -3.75
N ALA A 606 -13.06 16.97 -4.76
CA ALA A 606 -13.29 18.40 -4.65
C ALA A 606 -14.36 18.76 -3.60
N LEU A 607 -15.44 17.99 -3.52
CA LEU A 607 -16.49 18.19 -2.52
C LEU A 607 -16.01 17.86 -1.11
N ALA A 608 -15.20 16.81 -0.94
CA ALA A 608 -14.58 16.47 0.34
C ALA A 608 -13.62 17.58 0.82
N TYR A 609 -12.79 18.10 -0.09
CA TYR A 609 -11.95 19.26 0.21
C TYR A 609 -12.77 20.50 0.55
N LEU A 610 -13.80 20.81 -0.25
CA LEU A 610 -14.67 21.97 0.00
C LEU A 610 -15.36 21.87 1.35
N ALA A 611 -15.80 20.66 1.75
CA ALA A 611 -16.43 20.44 3.05
C ALA A 611 -15.46 20.78 4.17
N GLN A 612 -14.23 20.25 4.12
CA GLN A 612 -13.18 20.55 5.08
C GLN A 612 -12.83 22.06 5.12
N VAL A 613 -12.65 22.68 3.95
CA VAL A 613 -12.30 24.12 3.87
C VAL A 613 -13.41 25.00 4.42
N ALA A 614 -14.68 24.61 4.21
CA ALA A 614 -15.83 25.33 4.72
C ALA A 614 -16.19 25.00 6.18
N GLY A 615 -15.40 24.14 6.86
CA GLY A 615 -15.63 23.77 8.25
C GLY A 615 -16.77 22.77 8.47
N TYR A 616 -17.25 22.10 7.41
CA TYR A 616 -18.18 20.99 7.55
C TYR A 616 -17.42 19.72 7.85
N SER A 617 -18.03 18.89 8.68
CA SER A 617 -17.38 17.69 9.20
C SER A 617 -17.26 16.56 8.16
N ASN A 618 -18.12 16.57 7.13
CA ASN A 618 -18.03 15.68 5.97
C ASN A 618 -18.75 16.27 4.74
N THR A 619 -18.57 15.61 3.60
CA THR A 619 -19.23 15.96 2.33
C THR A 619 -20.75 15.93 2.45
N GLN A 620 -21.35 14.94 3.12
CA GLN A 620 -22.80 14.85 3.22
C GLN A 620 -23.42 16.05 3.95
N ARG A 621 -22.76 16.55 5.00
CA ARG A 621 -23.18 17.73 5.77
C ARG A 621 -23.08 19.01 4.94
N LEU A 622 -21.99 19.15 4.18
CA LEU A 622 -21.85 20.22 3.18
C LEU A 622 -23.01 20.15 2.17
N GLU A 623 -23.22 19.00 1.51
CA GLU A 623 -24.27 18.83 0.50
C GLU A 623 -25.64 19.19 1.07
N SER A 624 -25.96 18.69 2.27
CA SER A 624 -27.24 18.95 2.93
C SER A 624 -27.44 20.44 3.24
N MET A 625 -26.41 21.12 3.74
CA MET A 625 -26.47 22.56 4.04
C MET A 625 -26.58 23.40 2.76
N MET A 626 -25.89 23.00 1.69
CA MET A 626 -25.97 23.70 0.41
C MET A 626 -27.32 23.49 -0.27
N GLU A 627 -27.89 22.29 -0.19
CA GLU A 627 -29.23 22.03 -0.70
C GLU A 627 -30.32 22.75 0.10
N ALA A 628 -30.16 22.80 1.42
CA ALA A 628 -31.00 23.58 2.32
C ALA A 628 -31.03 25.05 1.89
N ARG A 629 -29.86 25.65 1.66
CA ARG A 629 -29.71 27.04 1.22
C ARG A 629 -30.20 27.28 -0.21
N PHE A 630 -29.98 26.36 -1.13
CA PHE A 630 -30.42 26.49 -2.52
C PHE A 630 -31.95 26.48 -2.68
N ASN A 631 -32.66 25.64 -1.90
CA ASN A 631 -34.08 25.35 -2.08
C ASN A 631 -35.02 26.07 -1.09
N GLN A 632 -34.57 27.08 -0.35
CA GLN A 632 -35.43 27.89 0.54
C GLN A 632 -36.67 28.51 -0.17
N LYS A 633 -36.71 28.49 -1.52
CA LYS A 633 -37.72 29.20 -2.32
C LYS A 633 -38.99 28.43 -2.68
N ILE A 634 -39.09 27.10 -2.46
CA ILE A 634 -40.30 26.33 -2.83
C ILE A 634 -40.98 25.79 -1.56
N ALA A 635 -42.00 26.50 -1.09
CA ALA A 635 -42.88 26.00 -0.02
C ALA A 635 -44.03 25.20 -0.65
N PRO A 636 -44.14 23.87 -0.41
CA PRO A 636 -45.17 23.03 -1.03
C PRO A 636 -46.57 23.60 -0.88
N GLU A 637 -46.88 24.13 0.31
CA GLU A 637 -48.19 24.68 0.66
C GLU A 637 -48.56 25.96 -0.10
N SER A 638 -47.57 26.67 -0.64
CA SER A 638 -47.77 27.86 -1.49
C SER A 638 -47.95 27.50 -2.97
N CYS A 639 -47.78 26.23 -3.35
CA CYS A 639 -47.84 25.79 -4.74
C CYS A 639 -49.29 25.48 -5.15
N HIS A 640 -49.86 26.38 -5.95
CA HIS A 640 -51.19 26.25 -6.53
C HIS A 640 -51.14 26.52 -8.04
N TRP A 641 -51.75 25.66 -8.83
CA TRP A 641 -51.82 25.79 -10.29
C TRP A 641 -53.26 25.70 -10.77
N LEU A 642 -53.64 26.55 -11.73
CA LEU A 642 -54.95 26.55 -12.37
C LEU A 642 -54.85 25.95 -13.78
N ILE A 643 -55.66 24.93 -14.06
CA ILE A 643 -55.75 24.28 -15.38
C ILE A 643 -57.24 24.19 -15.75
N GLY A 644 -57.74 25.20 -16.45
CA GLY A 644 -59.17 25.33 -16.74
C GLY A 644 -59.99 25.53 -15.46
N GLU A 645 -61.02 24.71 -15.23
CA GLU A 645 -61.83 24.71 -14.00
C GLU A 645 -61.19 23.97 -12.82
N TYR A 646 -59.98 23.41 -13.00
CA TYR A 646 -59.31 22.59 -12.00
C TYR A 646 -58.21 23.38 -11.29
N GLN A 647 -58.23 23.36 -9.96
CA GLN A 647 -57.15 23.87 -9.12
C GLN A 647 -56.34 22.68 -8.58
N VAL A 648 -55.05 22.65 -8.91
CA VAL A 648 -54.11 21.65 -8.39
C VAL A 648 -53.31 22.30 -7.27
N THR A 649 -53.30 21.69 -6.09
CA THR A 649 -52.53 22.14 -4.93
C THR A 649 -51.56 21.06 -4.49
N LEU A 650 -50.39 21.47 -4.02
CA LEU A 650 -49.41 20.59 -3.39
C LEU A 650 -49.41 20.84 -1.88
N GLY A 651 -49.26 19.78 -1.09
CA GLY A 651 -49.13 19.89 0.35
C GLY A 651 -48.30 18.74 0.91
N LEU A 652 -47.88 18.90 2.17
CA LEU A 652 -47.25 17.85 2.95
C LEU A 652 -48.31 17.17 3.82
N SER A 653 -48.30 15.85 3.86
CA SER A 653 -49.25 15.06 4.64
C SER A 653 -48.58 13.79 5.13
N GLN A 654 -48.44 13.62 6.45
CA GLN A 654 -47.85 12.43 7.08
C GLN A 654 -46.45 12.07 6.51
N GLY A 655 -45.61 13.08 6.29
CA GLY A 655 -44.24 12.88 5.79
C GLY A 655 -44.13 12.55 4.29
N ASP A 656 -45.19 12.74 3.50
CA ASP A 656 -45.15 12.60 2.04
C ASP A 656 -45.80 13.79 1.30
N LEU A 657 -45.42 13.98 0.03
CA LEU A 657 -45.95 15.00 -0.86
C LEU A 657 -47.25 14.53 -1.49
N ARG A 658 -48.32 15.32 -1.30
CA ARG A 658 -49.64 15.01 -1.82
C ARG A 658 -50.11 16.09 -2.79
N LEU A 659 -50.44 15.66 -4.01
CA LEU A 659 -51.17 16.48 -4.97
C LEU A 659 -52.67 16.30 -4.75
N THR A 660 -53.39 17.41 -4.59
CA THR A 660 -54.85 17.47 -4.49
C THR A 660 -55.40 18.27 -5.67
N VAL A 661 -56.49 17.78 -6.27
CA VAL A 661 -57.15 18.45 -7.41
C VAL A 661 -58.57 18.79 -7.03
N HIS A 662 -58.92 20.06 -7.14
CA HIS A 662 -60.22 20.62 -6.83
C HIS A 662 -60.92 21.03 -8.13
N ARG A 663 -62.24 20.91 -8.18
CA ARG A 663 -63.11 21.51 -9.20
C ARG A 663 -64.20 22.29 -8.45
N GLY A 664 -64.07 23.62 -8.39
CA GLY A 664 -64.82 24.41 -7.40
C GLY A 664 -64.51 23.92 -5.97
N ASP A 665 -65.54 23.71 -5.16
CA ASP A 665 -65.41 23.22 -3.77
C ASP A 665 -65.19 21.70 -3.65
N GLN A 666 -65.23 20.95 -4.75
CA GLN A 666 -65.15 19.49 -4.72
C GLN A 666 -63.73 18.95 -4.95
N ILE A 667 -63.21 18.17 -4.00
CA ILE A 667 -61.95 17.43 -4.15
C ILE A 667 -62.17 16.17 -4.99
N LEU A 668 -61.35 15.98 -6.03
CA LEU A 668 -61.43 14.84 -6.94
C LEU A 668 -60.57 13.67 -6.46
N LYS A 669 -61.07 12.43 -6.61
CA LYS A 669 -60.37 11.20 -6.23
C LYS A 669 -59.16 10.86 -7.11
N SER A 670 -59.10 11.41 -8.32
CA SER A 670 -58.01 11.17 -9.26
C SER A 670 -57.78 12.40 -10.13
N VAL A 671 -56.53 12.63 -10.53
CA VAL A 671 -56.19 13.70 -11.47
C VAL A 671 -56.93 13.46 -12.81
N PRO A 672 -57.79 14.38 -13.28
CA PRO A 672 -58.52 14.25 -14.54
C PRO A 672 -57.61 14.16 -15.77
N THR A 673 -58.08 13.52 -16.85
CA THR A 673 -57.30 13.36 -18.09
C THR A 673 -56.89 14.71 -18.70
N VAL A 674 -57.79 15.69 -18.68
CA VAL A 674 -57.54 17.07 -19.17
C VAL A 674 -56.37 17.72 -18.43
N VAL A 675 -56.30 17.54 -17.11
CA VAL A 675 -55.20 18.03 -16.28
C VAL A 675 -53.91 17.28 -16.64
N ARG A 676 -53.96 15.94 -16.76
CA ARG A 676 -52.78 15.11 -17.06
C ARG A 676 -52.11 15.41 -18.40
N GLN A 677 -52.88 15.87 -19.39
CA GLN A 677 -52.38 16.18 -20.74
C GLN A 677 -51.89 17.62 -20.89
N SER A 678 -52.05 18.47 -19.87
CA SER A 678 -51.60 19.86 -19.91
C SER A 678 -50.08 19.99 -19.76
N GLN A 679 -49.49 21.01 -20.39
CA GLN A 679 -48.07 21.33 -20.22
C GLN A 679 -47.74 21.72 -18.76
N ILE A 680 -48.64 22.45 -18.10
CA ILE A 680 -48.53 22.85 -16.68
C ILE A 680 -48.36 21.60 -15.80
N TYR A 681 -49.09 20.52 -16.08
CA TYR A 681 -48.96 19.29 -15.29
C TYR A 681 -47.60 18.60 -15.43
N THR A 682 -46.90 18.78 -16.56
CA THR A 682 -45.51 18.33 -16.72
C THR A 682 -44.57 19.11 -15.79
N GLU A 683 -44.76 20.42 -15.66
CA GLU A 683 -44.00 21.28 -14.73
C GLU A 683 -44.32 20.93 -13.27
N ILE A 684 -45.59 20.66 -12.94
CA ILE A 684 -46.00 20.16 -11.61
C ILE A 684 -45.26 18.87 -11.29
N LYS A 685 -45.23 17.91 -12.22
CA LYS A 685 -44.49 16.64 -12.02
C LYS A 685 -43.00 16.86 -11.80
N ALA A 686 -42.37 17.76 -12.55
CA ALA A 686 -40.96 18.09 -12.38
C ALA A 686 -40.70 18.68 -10.98
N THR A 687 -41.55 19.60 -10.53
CA THR A 687 -41.49 20.21 -9.19
C THR A 687 -41.68 19.16 -8.09
N VAL A 688 -42.67 18.29 -8.22
CA VAL A 688 -42.91 17.20 -7.25
C VAL A 688 -41.73 16.24 -7.21
N GLN A 689 -41.13 15.90 -8.36
CA GLN A 689 -39.96 15.03 -8.40
C GLN A 689 -38.74 15.68 -7.73
N GLN A 690 -38.53 16.98 -7.94
CA GLN A 690 -37.47 17.74 -7.27
C GLN A 690 -37.64 17.71 -5.75
N LEU A 691 -38.85 17.99 -5.25
CA LEU A 691 -39.14 17.98 -3.81
C LEU A 691 -39.05 16.57 -3.21
N ARG A 692 -39.45 15.52 -3.94
CA ARG A 692 -39.26 14.11 -3.51
C ARG A 692 -37.79 13.72 -3.39
N ASN A 693 -36.95 14.16 -4.33
CA ASN A 693 -35.52 13.91 -4.26
C ASN A 693 -34.91 14.63 -3.04
N GLN A 694 -35.32 15.87 -2.78
CA GLN A 694 -34.91 16.63 -1.60
C GLN A 694 -35.35 15.95 -0.30
N MET A 695 -36.60 15.49 -0.24
CA MET A 695 -37.15 14.73 0.87
C MET A 695 -36.33 13.47 1.16
N THR A 696 -35.95 12.73 0.11
CA THR A 696 -35.14 11.51 0.24
C THR A 696 -33.77 11.82 0.85
N ARG A 697 -33.15 12.93 0.47
CA ARG A 697 -31.84 13.34 0.97
C ARG A 697 -31.89 13.84 2.42
N PHE A 698 -32.89 14.66 2.78
CA PHE A 698 -33.07 15.07 4.17
C PHE A 698 -33.35 13.89 5.11
N ARG A 699 -34.20 12.94 4.69
CA ARG A 699 -34.44 11.71 5.46
C ARG A 699 -33.14 10.98 5.74
N ARG A 700 -32.35 10.71 4.70
CA ARG A 700 -31.05 10.03 4.83
C ARG A 700 -30.09 10.81 5.72
N ASN A 701 -30.06 12.14 5.60
CA ASN A 701 -29.19 12.99 6.40
C ASN A 701 -29.56 12.94 7.90
N PHE A 702 -30.84 13.10 8.24
CA PHE A 702 -31.28 13.03 9.65
C PHE A 702 -31.11 11.62 10.24
N GLU A 703 -31.29 10.57 9.44
CA GLU A 703 -31.01 9.20 9.88
C GLU A 703 -29.51 9.01 10.18
N GLU A 704 -28.63 9.49 9.30
CA GLU A 704 -27.18 9.41 9.48
C GLU A 704 -26.71 10.20 10.71
N ILE A 705 -27.24 11.41 10.91
CA ILE A 705 -26.92 12.25 12.10
C ILE A 705 -27.28 11.50 13.39
N MET A 706 -28.44 10.83 13.43
CA MET A 706 -28.81 9.97 14.56
C MET A 706 -27.88 8.76 14.69
N ALA A 707 -27.61 8.06 13.59
CA ALA A 707 -26.82 6.82 13.57
C ALA A 707 -25.34 7.04 13.94
N THR A 708 -24.81 8.23 13.67
CA THR A 708 -23.43 8.61 14.02
C THR A 708 -23.33 9.33 15.36
N GLY A 709 -24.47 9.69 15.97
CA GLY A 709 -24.50 10.47 17.21
C GLY A 709 -23.99 11.90 17.05
N GLN A 710 -24.07 12.45 15.84
CA GLN A 710 -23.59 13.81 15.55
C GLN A 710 -24.50 14.88 16.18
N PRO A 711 -23.92 15.96 16.73
CA PRO A 711 -24.70 17.09 17.20
C PRO A 711 -25.22 17.93 16.03
N LEU A 712 -26.44 18.45 16.21
CA LEU A 712 -27.03 19.54 15.45
C LEU A 712 -26.84 20.84 16.21
N SER A 713 -26.17 21.81 15.60
CA SER A 713 -26.01 23.13 16.22
C SER A 713 -27.31 23.92 16.23
N TYR A 714 -27.42 24.91 17.11
CA TYR A 714 -28.55 25.83 17.15
C TYR A 714 -28.78 26.53 15.79
N GLU A 715 -27.71 26.90 15.08
CA GLU A 715 -27.79 27.51 13.75
C GLU A 715 -28.39 26.54 12.73
N GLU A 716 -27.96 25.28 12.73
CA GLU A 716 -28.49 24.27 11.82
C GLU A 716 -29.97 23.99 12.09
N LEU A 717 -30.36 23.87 13.36
CA LEU A 717 -31.76 23.70 13.76
C LEU A 717 -32.61 24.89 13.33
N THR A 718 -32.07 26.11 13.43
CA THR A 718 -32.72 27.32 12.93
C THR A 718 -32.91 27.24 11.41
N VAL A 719 -31.87 26.89 10.65
CA VAL A 719 -31.95 26.74 9.19
C VAL A 719 -32.95 25.65 8.80
N PHE A 720 -32.91 24.48 9.44
CA PHE A 720 -33.85 23.38 9.15
C PHE A 720 -35.29 23.73 9.52
N SER A 721 -35.51 24.51 10.59
CA SER A 721 -36.85 24.98 10.98
C SER A 721 -37.49 25.91 9.94
N GLN A 722 -36.68 26.62 9.15
CA GLN A 722 -37.14 27.54 8.10
C GLN A 722 -37.45 26.82 6.77
N ILE A 723 -37.03 25.58 6.60
CA ILE A 723 -37.22 24.82 5.36
C ILE A 723 -38.42 23.89 5.54
N PRO A 724 -39.54 24.09 4.82
CA PRO A 724 -40.80 23.36 5.09
C PRO A 724 -40.64 21.83 5.11
N ILE A 725 -39.92 21.26 4.13
CA ILE A 725 -39.71 19.81 4.05
C ILE A 725 -38.83 19.29 5.20
N ALA A 726 -37.78 20.03 5.57
CA ALA A 726 -36.89 19.62 6.65
C ALA A 726 -37.59 19.74 8.01
N ARG A 727 -38.30 20.85 8.23
CA ARG A 727 -39.15 21.11 9.40
C ARG A 727 -40.16 19.98 9.63
N GLU A 728 -40.90 19.59 8.60
CA GLU A 728 -41.91 18.52 8.70
C GLU A 728 -41.31 17.14 9.02
N MET A 729 -40.05 16.89 8.65
CA MET A 729 -39.34 15.67 9.04
C MET A 729 -38.77 15.72 10.45
N LEU A 730 -38.31 16.90 10.89
CA LEU A 730 -37.65 17.08 12.16
C LEU A 730 -38.65 17.13 13.34
N ASN A 731 -39.84 17.70 13.13
CA ASN A 731 -40.92 17.80 14.11
C ASN A 731 -41.31 16.44 14.78
N PRO A 732 -41.54 15.34 14.03
CA PRO A 732 -41.88 14.04 14.63
C PRO A 732 -40.68 13.27 15.23
N LEU A 733 -39.46 13.83 15.19
CA LEU A 733 -38.29 13.20 15.78
C LEU A 733 -38.13 13.60 17.25
N VAL A 734 -37.72 12.64 18.07
CA VAL A 734 -37.32 12.90 19.45
C VAL A 734 -35.90 13.44 19.43
N LEU A 735 -35.68 14.62 19.99
CA LEU A 735 -34.34 15.19 20.17
C LEU A 735 -33.88 14.96 21.61
N LEU A 736 -32.57 15.02 21.80
CA LEU A 736 -31.88 14.99 23.08
C LEU A 736 -31.11 16.30 23.25
N THR A 737 -31.34 17.02 24.34
CA THR A 737 -30.59 18.23 24.69
C THR A 737 -29.24 17.92 25.31
N GLU A 738 -28.34 18.91 25.39
CA GLU A 738 -27.08 18.78 26.14
C GLU A 738 -27.31 18.41 27.61
N ASP A 739 -28.32 19.02 28.24
CA ASP A 739 -28.79 18.71 29.61
C ASP A 739 -29.46 17.33 29.73
N GLN A 740 -29.38 16.53 28.67
CA GLN A 740 -29.81 15.16 28.61
C GLN A 740 -31.33 14.99 28.80
N VAL A 741 -32.13 15.92 28.24
CA VAL A 741 -33.59 15.81 28.24
C VAL A 741 -34.09 15.42 26.84
N CYS A 742 -35.03 14.48 26.79
CA CYS A 742 -35.64 14.03 25.55
C CYS A 742 -36.98 14.71 25.29
N GLY A 743 -37.26 15.05 24.03
CA GLY A 743 -38.54 15.63 23.65
C GLY A 743 -38.76 15.76 22.15
N LEU A 744 -40.01 15.86 21.72
CA LEU A 744 -40.37 16.15 20.33
C LEU A 744 -39.96 17.58 19.98
N PHE A 745 -39.33 17.77 18.82
CA PHE A 745 -38.92 19.10 18.38
C PHE A 745 -40.13 20.01 18.13
N VAL A 746 -40.08 21.24 18.64
CA VAL A 746 -41.06 22.30 18.41
C VAL A 746 -40.38 23.41 17.61
N PRO A 747 -40.47 23.41 16.27
CA PRO A 747 -39.69 24.30 15.41
C PRO A 747 -39.87 25.78 15.69
N ASP A 748 -41.11 26.24 15.88
CA ASP A 748 -41.43 27.67 16.06
C ASP A 748 -40.87 28.26 17.36
N ALA A 749 -40.66 27.42 18.37
CA ALA A 749 -40.11 27.83 19.66
C ALA A 749 -38.62 27.47 19.80
N LEU A 750 -38.03 26.80 18.81
CA LEU A 750 -36.71 26.16 18.90
C LEU A 750 -36.52 25.45 20.26
N ALA A 751 -37.49 24.60 20.58
CA ALA A 751 -37.60 23.92 21.87
C ALA A 751 -37.91 22.44 21.65
N ILE A 752 -37.84 21.64 22.71
CA ILE A 752 -38.39 20.28 22.73
C ILE A 752 -39.60 20.22 23.66
N ARG A 753 -40.51 19.28 23.40
CA ARG A 753 -41.62 18.94 24.30
C ARG A 753 -41.41 17.54 24.87
N ASN A 754 -41.20 17.44 26.18
CA ASN A 754 -40.97 16.15 26.85
C ASN A 754 -42.27 15.34 27.02
N LEU A 755 -42.17 14.15 27.63
CA LEU A 755 -43.31 13.27 27.89
C LEU A 755 -44.36 13.87 28.85
N ASP A 756 -43.93 14.75 29.75
CA ASP A 756 -44.81 15.48 30.68
C ASP A 756 -45.55 16.65 30.00
N GLY A 757 -45.20 16.95 28.74
CA GLY A 757 -45.77 18.05 27.96
C GLY A 757 -45.10 19.41 28.21
N GLU A 758 -44.04 19.45 29.01
CA GLU A 758 -43.25 20.64 29.28
C GLU A 758 -42.40 21.04 28.07
N LEU A 759 -42.27 22.35 27.86
CA LEU A 759 -41.59 22.92 26.71
C LEU A 759 -40.21 23.46 27.14
N ILE A 760 -39.14 22.85 26.64
CA ILE A 760 -37.75 23.10 27.08
C ILE A 760 -36.97 23.74 25.92
N PRO A 761 -36.55 25.01 26.03
CA PRO A 761 -35.79 25.70 24.98
C PRO A 761 -34.46 25.04 24.66
N LEU A 762 -34.06 25.05 23.39
CA LEU A 762 -32.73 24.66 22.95
C LEU A 762 -31.76 25.85 23.09
N GLN A 763 -30.51 25.59 23.48
CA GLN A 763 -29.51 26.64 23.72
C GLN A 763 -28.32 26.56 22.75
N ASN A 764 -27.55 25.46 22.78
CA ASN A 764 -26.32 25.35 21.98
C ASN A 764 -26.42 24.31 20.87
N GLN A 765 -26.64 23.05 21.24
CA GLN A 765 -26.76 21.93 20.32
C GLN A 765 -27.78 20.92 20.85
N ALA A 766 -28.26 20.08 19.94
CA ALA A 766 -29.12 18.95 20.25
C ALA A 766 -28.67 17.75 19.43
N TYR A 767 -29.13 16.56 19.81
CA TYR A 767 -28.91 15.33 19.07
C TYR A 767 -30.27 14.81 18.62
N ILE A 768 -30.34 14.19 17.44
CA ILE A 768 -31.48 13.33 17.15
C ILE A 768 -31.33 12.09 18.03
N ALA A 769 -32.28 11.86 18.93
CA ALA A 769 -32.13 10.83 19.95
C ALA A 769 -32.08 9.44 19.32
N HIS A 770 -30.92 8.78 19.38
CA HIS A 770 -30.79 7.35 19.11
C HIS A 770 -31.59 6.52 20.14
N PRO A 771 -32.19 5.36 19.80
CA PRO A 771 -32.86 4.46 20.75
C PRO A 771 -32.05 4.12 21.99
N TYR A 772 -30.73 4.03 21.85
CA TYR A 772 -29.81 3.83 22.98
C TYR A 772 -30.00 4.89 24.07
N HIS A 773 -30.14 6.17 23.70
CA HIS A 773 -30.36 7.26 24.66
C HIS A 773 -31.66 7.06 25.44
N LEU A 774 -32.73 6.69 24.74
CA LEU A 774 -34.06 6.46 25.33
C LEU A 774 -34.06 5.19 26.19
N PHE A 775 -33.37 4.13 25.76
CA PHE A 775 -33.23 2.88 26.49
C PHE A 775 -32.45 3.08 27.80
N ARG A 776 -31.32 3.77 27.75
CA ARG A 776 -30.51 4.11 28.93
C ARG A 776 -31.29 4.89 29.98
N ARG A 777 -32.31 5.64 29.56
CA ARG A 777 -33.21 6.42 30.41
C ARG A 777 -34.43 5.64 30.89
N GLY A 778 -34.69 4.45 30.35
CA GLY A 778 -35.94 3.73 30.59
C GLY A 778 -37.17 4.36 29.93
N GLU A 779 -36.98 5.33 29.03
CA GLU A 779 -38.06 6.08 28.38
C GLU A 779 -38.46 5.53 27.01
N LEU A 780 -37.70 4.56 26.45
CA LEU A 780 -37.92 4.04 25.10
C LEU A 780 -39.37 3.57 24.87
N ALA A 781 -39.91 2.78 25.79
CA ALA A 781 -41.29 2.27 25.68
C ALA A 781 -42.33 3.40 25.78
N ALA A 782 -42.10 4.41 26.63
CA ALA A 782 -42.99 5.56 26.77
C ALA A 782 -43.00 6.40 25.49
N TRP A 783 -41.84 6.65 24.88
CA TRP A 783 -41.76 7.33 23.59
C TRP A 783 -42.40 6.55 22.45
N GLN A 784 -42.24 5.22 22.40
CA GLN A 784 -42.93 4.37 21.43
C GLN A 784 -44.46 4.50 21.55
N GLN A 785 -44.99 4.46 22.77
CA GLN A 785 -46.41 4.67 23.03
C GLN A 785 -46.86 6.07 22.63
N GLU A 786 -46.09 7.10 22.96
CA GLU A 786 -46.43 8.49 22.67
C GLU A 786 -46.49 8.78 21.17
N ILE A 787 -45.51 8.28 20.39
CA ILE A 787 -45.50 8.38 18.93
C ILE A 787 -46.74 7.71 18.31
N VAL A 788 -47.13 6.52 18.80
CA VAL A 788 -48.31 5.81 18.30
C VAL A 788 -49.60 6.53 18.71
N ARG A 789 -49.71 6.97 19.96
CA ARG A 789 -50.86 7.69 20.52
C ARG A 789 -51.16 8.98 19.77
N GLN A 790 -50.12 9.75 19.46
CA GLN A 790 -50.24 10.99 18.66
C GLN A 790 -50.40 10.74 17.15
N ARG A 791 -50.34 9.48 16.69
CA ARG A 791 -50.34 9.10 15.26
C ARG A 791 -49.22 9.79 14.46
N LEU A 792 -48.06 10.00 15.09
CA LEU A 792 -46.90 10.62 14.44
C LEU A 792 -46.20 9.62 13.52
N VAL A 793 -45.74 10.10 12.37
CA VAL A 793 -45.01 9.30 11.39
C VAL A 793 -43.59 9.83 11.29
N GLN A 794 -42.63 9.07 11.83
CA GLN A 794 -41.22 9.43 11.80
C GLN A 794 -40.64 9.24 10.38
N PRO A 795 -39.71 10.10 9.95
CA PRO A 795 -39.12 10.00 8.61
C PRO A 795 -38.35 8.69 8.38
N PHE A 796 -37.85 8.05 9.43
CA PHE A 796 -37.17 6.74 9.43
C PHE A 796 -37.49 6.03 10.75
N LYS A 797 -37.15 4.74 10.88
CA LYS A 797 -37.22 4.05 12.19
C LYS A 797 -36.26 4.72 13.19
N GLN A 798 -36.78 5.57 14.07
CA GLN A 798 -36.06 6.15 15.22
C GLN A 798 -36.41 5.41 16.51
N VAL A 799 -37.55 5.67 17.16
CA VAL A 799 -37.87 5.03 18.46
C VAL A 799 -38.22 3.54 18.33
N PHE A 800 -38.44 3.11 17.09
CA PHE A 800 -38.68 1.72 16.67
C PHE A 800 -37.47 1.14 15.91
N ARG A 801 -36.28 1.73 16.05
CA ARG A 801 -35.06 1.16 15.48
C ARG A 801 -34.58 0.00 16.33
N GLU A 802 -34.04 -1.02 15.68
CA GLU A 802 -33.40 -2.16 16.31
C GLU A 802 -32.15 -1.70 17.10
N LEU A 803 -32.02 -2.13 18.36
CA LEU A 803 -30.94 -1.71 19.27
C LEU A 803 -30.07 -2.91 19.63
N TYR A 804 -28.78 -2.84 19.27
CA TYR A 804 -27.81 -3.89 19.58
C TYR A 804 -26.89 -3.42 20.70
N LEU A 805 -26.95 -4.12 21.83
CA LEU A 805 -26.07 -3.86 22.97
C LEU A 805 -24.97 -4.92 23.03
N LEU A 806 -23.86 -4.57 23.67
CA LEU A 806 -22.76 -5.50 23.90
C LEU A 806 -23.25 -6.68 24.76
N THR A 807 -23.00 -7.89 24.29
CA THR A 807 -23.39 -9.14 24.95
C THR A 807 -22.26 -9.69 25.81
N PRO A 808 -22.54 -10.59 26.78
CA PRO A 808 -21.49 -11.27 27.55
C PRO A 808 -20.48 -12.01 26.67
N ALA A 809 -20.94 -12.66 25.58
CA ALA A 809 -20.04 -13.36 24.65
C ALA A 809 -19.03 -12.41 23.99
N GLU A 810 -19.44 -11.18 23.68
CA GLU A 810 -18.55 -10.16 23.11
C GLU A 810 -17.63 -9.51 24.14
N GLN A 811 -18.02 -9.53 25.43
CA GLN A 811 -17.12 -9.17 26.51
C GLN A 811 -16.00 -10.21 26.67
N GLU A 812 -16.31 -11.50 26.43
CA GLU A 812 -15.33 -12.59 26.46
C GLU A 812 -14.37 -12.58 25.25
N THR A 813 -14.89 -12.37 24.04
CA THR A 813 -14.03 -12.25 22.83
C THR A 813 -13.22 -10.96 22.80
N TYR A 814 -13.57 -9.98 23.64
CA TYR A 814 -12.88 -8.72 23.91
C TYR A 814 -12.81 -7.74 22.72
N ASN A 815 -12.21 -8.11 21.59
CA ASN A 815 -11.87 -7.18 20.49
C ASN A 815 -12.52 -7.48 19.12
N TYR A 816 -13.40 -8.48 19.04
CA TYR A 816 -14.22 -8.76 17.86
C TYR A 816 -15.55 -9.43 18.23
N SER A 817 -16.54 -9.37 17.34
CA SER A 817 -17.84 -10.05 17.49
C SER A 817 -18.05 -11.10 16.40
N TYR A 818 -18.54 -12.28 16.81
CA TYR A 818 -18.98 -13.36 15.93
C TYR A 818 -20.51 -13.44 15.78
N ARG A 819 -21.25 -12.42 16.23
CA ARG A 819 -22.74 -12.43 16.29
C ARG A 819 -23.39 -12.80 14.94
N PHE A 820 -22.73 -12.46 13.84
CA PHE A 820 -23.20 -12.66 12.46
C PHE A 820 -22.28 -13.56 11.64
N ALA A 821 -21.40 -14.34 12.27
CA ALA A 821 -20.45 -15.21 11.57
C ALA A 821 -21.10 -16.53 11.09
N GLY A 822 -20.57 -17.10 10.01
CA GLY A 822 -20.96 -18.42 9.48
C GLY A 822 -22.19 -18.42 8.58
N HIS A 823 -22.66 -17.27 8.10
CA HIS A 823 -23.77 -17.22 7.13
C HIS A 823 -23.25 -17.22 5.70
N THR A 824 -23.76 -18.11 4.86
CA THR A 824 -23.50 -18.11 3.41
C THR A 824 -24.41 -17.11 2.71
N LEU A 825 -23.81 -16.13 2.03
CA LEU A 825 -24.48 -14.95 1.50
C LEU A 825 -24.20 -14.76 0.00
N GLU A 826 -25.18 -14.25 -0.75
CA GLU A 826 -25.01 -13.84 -2.14
C GLU A 826 -24.15 -12.57 -2.21
N SER A 827 -22.92 -12.70 -2.73
CA SER A 827 -21.88 -11.68 -2.67
C SER A 827 -22.28 -10.34 -3.32
N ARG A 828 -23.05 -10.40 -4.41
CA ARG A 828 -23.54 -9.21 -5.14
C ARG A 828 -24.54 -8.41 -4.33
N VAL A 829 -25.36 -9.10 -3.53
CA VAL A 829 -26.33 -8.47 -2.62
C VAL A 829 -25.59 -7.83 -1.45
N VAL A 830 -24.62 -8.54 -0.85
CA VAL A 830 -23.75 -8.02 0.22
C VAL A 830 -23.06 -6.73 -0.23
N ALA A 831 -22.35 -6.77 -1.37
CA ALA A 831 -21.63 -5.62 -1.90
C ALA A 831 -22.53 -4.39 -2.10
N ARG A 832 -23.75 -4.60 -2.65
CA ARG A 832 -24.71 -3.51 -2.86
C ARG A 832 -25.25 -2.95 -1.55
N LEU A 833 -25.58 -3.80 -0.58
CA LEU A 833 -26.12 -3.39 0.72
C LEU A 833 -25.10 -2.59 1.53
N LEU A 834 -23.86 -3.07 1.60
CA LEU A 834 -22.74 -2.40 2.27
C LEU A 834 -22.45 -1.03 1.62
N GLN A 835 -22.29 -0.98 0.30
CA GLN A 835 -22.07 0.28 -0.43
C GLN A 835 -23.19 1.30 -0.20
N SER A 836 -24.45 0.85 -0.20
CA SER A 836 -25.61 1.73 0.04
C SER A 836 -25.62 2.37 1.43
N ARG A 837 -24.82 1.86 2.36
CA ARG A 837 -24.68 2.27 3.76
C ARG A 837 -23.35 2.93 4.10
N GLY A 838 -22.58 3.30 3.08
CA GLY A 838 -21.31 4.01 3.25
C GLY A 838 -20.12 3.12 3.61
N TRP A 839 -20.24 1.80 3.49
CA TRP A 839 -19.08 0.90 3.59
C TRP A 839 -18.26 0.94 2.30
N GLN A 840 -16.95 0.97 2.45
CA GLN A 840 -15.96 0.83 1.39
C GLN A 840 -15.58 -0.64 1.29
N LEU A 841 -15.62 -1.23 0.09
CA LEU A 841 -15.43 -2.69 -0.04
C LEU A 841 -13.97 -3.16 0.04
N GLY A 842 -13.00 -2.24 -0.10
CA GLY A 842 -11.58 -2.60 -0.26
C GLY A 842 -11.27 -3.26 -1.62
N TYR A 843 -9.98 -3.33 -1.96
CA TYR A 843 -9.45 -4.05 -3.12
C TYR A 843 -8.09 -4.65 -2.74
N GLY A 844 -7.78 -5.85 -3.21
CA GLY A 844 -6.53 -6.55 -2.88
C GLY A 844 -6.77 -8.04 -2.67
N GLU A 845 -5.73 -8.80 -2.33
CA GLU A 845 -5.83 -10.27 -2.17
C GLU A 845 -6.84 -10.68 -1.09
N TYR A 846 -7.06 -9.83 -0.08
CA TYR A 846 -8.05 -10.00 0.98
C TYR A 846 -8.85 -8.70 1.18
N PRO A 847 -9.88 -8.42 0.36
CA PRO A 847 -10.65 -7.20 0.49
C PRO A 847 -11.58 -7.31 1.69
N VAL A 848 -11.32 -6.51 2.72
CA VAL A 848 -12.19 -6.41 3.89
C VAL A 848 -13.01 -5.12 3.78
N PRO A 849 -14.34 -5.23 3.68
CA PRO A 849 -15.22 -4.07 3.77
C PRO A 849 -15.02 -3.31 5.09
N HIS A 850 -14.92 -2.00 4.99
CA HIS A 850 -14.71 -1.14 6.15
C HIS A 850 -15.55 0.14 6.06
N LYS A 851 -15.91 0.69 7.22
CA LYS A 851 -16.66 1.94 7.36
C LYS A 851 -15.92 2.88 8.30
N VAL A 852 -15.63 4.07 7.81
CA VAL A 852 -14.81 5.07 8.52
C VAL A 852 -15.71 6.04 9.26
N PHE A 853 -15.44 6.21 10.56
CA PHE A 853 -16.06 7.20 11.44
C PHE A 853 -14.99 8.23 11.83
N ALA A 854 -14.65 9.11 10.88
CA ALA A 854 -13.50 10.01 10.98
C ALA A 854 -13.53 10.93 12.22
N GLU A 855 -14.70 11.42 12.61
CA GLU A 855 -14.88 12.29 13.79
C GLU A 855 -14.59 11.58 15.11
N LEU A 856 -14.72 10.25 15.13
CA LEU A 856 -14.44 9.40 16.28
C LEU A 856 -13.06 8.74 16.19
N GLY A 857 -12.31 8.98 15.11
CA GLY A 857 -11.04 8.33 14.84
C GLY A 857 -11.15 6.80 14.81
N LEU A 858 -12.26 6.26 14.30
CA LEU A 858 -12.62 4.85 14.38
C LEU A 858 -12.93 4.27 12.99
N VAL A 859 -12.54 3.03 12.74
CA VAL A 859 -12.91 2.27 11.54
C VAL A 859 -13.52 0.95 11.96
N ALA A 860 -14.69 0.62 11.42
CA ALA A 860 -15.32 -0.70 11.57
C ALA A 860 -15.00 -1.58 10.37
N TYR A 861 -14.74 -2.86 10.62
CA TYR A 861 -14.45 -3.87 9.60
C TYR A 861 -15.46 -5.01 9.70
N PHE A 862 -15.89 -5.52 8.55
CA PHE A 862 -16.73 -6.72 8.46
C PHE A 862 -16.04 -7.72 7.54
N GLU A 863 -15.46 -8.76 8.13
CA GLU A 863 -14.74 -9.80 7.38
C GLU A 863 -15.69 -10.82 6.75
N PHE A 864 -15.23 -11.35 5.62
CA PHE A 864 -15.88 -12.43 4.89
C PHE A 864 -14.82 -13.44 4.47
N GLN A 865 -15.17 -14.73 4.55
CA GLN A 865 -14.42 -15.82 3.97
C GLN A 865 -14.86 -16.04 2.51
N ASP A 866 -14.09 -16.85 1.79
CA ASP A 866 -14.36 -17.20 0.39
C ASP A 866 -14.36 -15.96 -0.54
N VAL A 867 -13.48 -15.00 -0.28
CA VAL A 867 -13.29 -13.77 -1.09
C VAL A 867 -12.01 -13.85 -1.94
N SER A 868 -11.95 -13.06 -3.02
CA SER A 868 -10.75 -12.89 -3.86
C SER A 868 -10.50 -11.38 -4.08
N TYR A 869 -9.83 -10.96 -5.16
CA TYR A 869 -9.41 -9.56 -5.43
C TYR A 869 -10.46 -8.45 -5.21
N TYR A 870 -11.76 -8.81 -5.23
CA TYR A 870 -12.89 -7.96 -4.85
C TYR A 870 -14.02 -8.82 -4.25
N LEU A 871 -14.88 -8.22 -3.41
CA LEU A 871 -15.89 -8.93 -2.61
C LEU A 871 -16.89 -9.79 -3.42
N SER A 872 -17.22 -9.36 -4.65
CA SER A 872 -18.17 -10.05 -5.54
C SER A 872 -17.52 -10.98 -6.57
N ALA A 873 -16.27 -11.39 -6.34
CA ALA A 873 -15.52 -12.28 -7.24
C ALA A 873 -16.16 -13.66 -7.34
N PHE A 874 -16.65 -14.19 -6.22
CA PHE A 874 -17.44 -15.42 -6.16
C PHE A 874 -18.92 -15.11 -6.05
N GLU A 875 -19.78 -16.08 -6.36
CA GLU A 875 -21.23 -15.92 -6.22
C GLU A 875 -21.66 -15.88 -4.75
N GLU A 876 -20.95 -16.64 -3.91
CA GLU A 876 -21.23 -16.84 -2.50
C GLU A 876 -20.00 -16.54 -1.67
N ILE A 877 -20.22 -15.91 -0.52
CA ILE A 877 -19.22 -15.59 0.48
C ILE A 877 -19.78 -15.92 1.86
N THR A 878 -18.91 -16.22 2.82
CA THR A 878 -19.34 -16.55 4.18
C THR A 878 -19.01 -15.39 5.12
N SER A 879 -19.99 -14.88 5.87
CA SER A 879 -19.71 -13.82 6.86
C SER A 879 -18.84 -14.35 8.00
N ASP A 880 -17.94 -13.50 8.52
CA ASP A 880 -17.05 -13.85 9.62
C ASP A 880 -17.16 -12.81 10.75
N ARG A 881 -16.03 -12.36 11.31
CA ARG A 881 -15.99 -11.42 12.43
C ARG A 881 -16.19 -9.96 12.04
N ILE A 882 -16.68 -9.19 13.01
CA ILE A 882 -16.73 -7.73 12.98
C ILE A 882 -15.79 -7.19 14.05
N TYR A 883 -14.96 -6.22 13.72
CA TYR A 883 -14.03 -5.59 14.66
C TYR A 883 -13.81 -4.11 14.33
N PHE A 884 -13.12 -3.41 15.23
CA PHE A 884 -12.88 -1.98 15.12
C PHE A 884 -11.40 -1.65 15.29
N GLN A 885 -10.91 -0.60 14.64
CA GLN A 885 -9.54 -0.11 14.78
C GLN A 885 -9.52 1.41 14.90
N ALA A 886 -8.41 1.97 15.41
CA ALA A 886 -8.17 3.40 15.42
C ALA A 886 -7.72 3.88 14.02
N ASP A 887 -8.25 5.03 13.57
CA ASP A 887 -7.96 5.63 12.26
C ASP A 887 -6.53 6.18 12.14
N GLN A 888 -5.78 6.31 13.25
CA GLN A 888 -4.56 7.11 13.28
C GLN A 888 -3.21 6.37 13.25
N PHE A 889 -3.10 5.03 13.36
CA PHE A 889 -1.79 4.35 13.33
C PHE A 889 -1.82 2.88 12.89
N THR A 890 -0.63 2.41 12.50
CA THR A 890 -0.24 1.46 11.44
C THR A 890 0.17 0.06 11.93
N ASP A 891 -0.50 -0.50 12.93
CA ASP A 891 -0.20 -1.87 13.41
C ASP A 891 -1.32 -2.90 13.11
N GLY A 892 -2.52 -2.43 12.75
CA GLY A 892 -3.67 -3.29 12.44
C GLY A 892 -4.30 -3.93 13.68
N THR A 893 -4.10 -3.36 14.89
CA THR A 893 -4.60 -3.99 16.13
C THR A 893 -6.08 -3.66 16.40
N PRO A 894 -6.97 -4.67 16.57
CA PRO A 894 -8.36 -4.43 16.94
C PRO A 894 -8.54 -3.83 18.34
N LEU A 895 -9.45 -2.87 18.48
CA LEU A 895 -9.81 -2.21 19.73
C LEU A 895 -10.77 -3.07 20.58
N PRO A 896 -10.74 -2.93 21.92
CA PRO A 896 -11.72 -3.56 22.79
C PRO A 896 -13.14 -3.10 22.48
N LEU A 897 -14.09 -4.03 22.36
CA LEU A 897 -15.50 -3.73 22.04
C LEU A 897 -16.18 -2.89 23.14
N VAL A 898 -15.70 -2.98 24.37
CA VAL A 898 -16.17 -2.16 25.51
C VAL A 898 -15.83 -0.68 25.36
N ASP A 899 -14.80 -0.34 24.58
CA ASP A 899 -14.36 1.05 24.34
C ASP A 899 -15.08 1.66 23.12
N ILE A 900 -15.86 0.87 22.39
CA ILE A 900 -16.59 1.33 21.21
C ILE A 900 -17.85 2.09 21.65
N PRO A 901 -18.11 3.30 21.12
CA PRO A 901 -19.34 4.02 21.42
C PRO A 901 -20.58 3.16 21.16
N PRO A 902 -21.50 2.99 22.13
CA PRO A 902 -22.63 2.05 22.01
C PRO A 902 -23.55 2.31 20.82
N ILE A 903 -23.67 3.57 20.39
CA ILE A 903 -24.42 3.95 19.19
C ILE A 903 -23.76 3.35 17.94
N ILE A 904 -22.44 3.53 17.79
CA ILE A 904 -21.68 3.03 16.65
C ILE A 904 -21.69 1.51 16.61
N PHE A 905 -21.49 0.87 17.77
CA PHE A 905 -21.62 -0.59 17.88
C PHE A 905 -23.01 -1.04 17.42
N SER A 906 -24.07 -0.39 17.91
CA SER A 906 -25.45 -0.72 17.54
C SER A 906 -25.71 -0.60 16.04
N GLU A 907 -25.22 0.47 15.41
CA GLU A 907 -25.44 0.74 13.99
C GLU A 907 -24.63 -0.18 13.07
N VAL A 908 -23.39 -0.53 13.45
CA VAL A 908 -22.59 -1.52 12.72
C VAL A 908 -23.24 -2.90 12.79
N MET A 909 -23.72 -3.32 13.96
CA MET A 909 -24.43 -4.59 14.11
C MET A 909 -25.75 -4.61 13.34
N ARG A 910 -26.45 -3.46 13.28
CA ARG A 910 -27.67 -3.30 12.48
C ARG A 910 -27.41 -3.40 10.98
N ASP A 911 -26.31 -2.81 10.49
CA ASP A 911 -25.89 -2.95 9.10
C ASP A 911 -25.58 -4.43 8.78
N ALA A 912 -24.90 -5.14 9.69
CA ALA A 912 -24.60 -6.56 9.56
C ALA A 912 -25.85 -7.45 9.58
N ASP A 913 -26.81 -7.23 10.49
CA ASP A 913 -28.07 -7.97 10.53
C ASP A 913 -28.85 -7.83 9.22
N LEU A 914 -28.87 -6.62 8.64
CA LEU A 914 -29.52 -6.43 7.35
C LEU A 914 -28.81 -7.21 6.24
N VAL A 915 -27.49 -7.16 6.20
CA VAL A 915 -26.69 -7.91 5.20
C VAL A 915 -27.00 -9.39 5.30
N VAL A 916 -26.95 -9.97 6.50
CA VAL A 916 -27.23 -11.38 6.73
C VAL A 916 -28.69 -11.72 6.38
N SER A 917 -29.65 -10.95 6.89
CA SER A 917 -31.08 -11.27 6.70
C SER A 917 -31.58 -11.14 5.26
N VAL A 918 -30.93 -10.32 4.42
CA VAL A 918 -31.34 -10.09 3.02
C VAL A 918 -30.51 -10.90 2.02
N ALA A 919 -29.21 -11.10 2.26
CA ALA A 919 -28.32 -11.76 1.30
C ALA A 919 -28.25 -13.29 1.46
N GLN A 920 -28.85 -13.86 2.51
CA GLN A 920 -28.81 -15.30 2.75
C GLN A 920 -29.61 -16.10 1.71
N ARG A 921 -29.00 -17.16 1.14
CA ARG A 921 -29.61 -18.02 0.11
C ARG A 921 -30.32 -19.26 0.63
N GLU A 922 -29.86 -19.85 1.74
CA GLU A 922 -30.39 -21.12 2.28
C GLU A 922 -30.90 -20.98 3.73
N GLY A 923 -32.10 -21.52 4.00
CA GLY A 923 -32.73 -21.59 5.33
C GLY A 923 -34.02 -20.76 5.50
N GLU A 924 -34.75 -20.97 6.60
CA GLU A 924 -35.82 -20.05 7.01
C GLU A 924 -35.24 -18.64 7.24
N ALA A 925 -35.99 -17.59 6.89
CA ALA A 925 -35.60 -16.21 7.16
C ALA A 925 -35.34 -16.02 8.66
N ARG A 926 -34.08 -16.08 9.07
CA ARG A 926 -33.65 -15.88 10.46
C ARG A 926 -33.35 -14.41 10.65
N LEU A 927 -34.24 -13.73 11.37
CA LEU A 927 -33.99 -12.39 11.89
C LEU A 927 -33.19 -12.51 13.19
N SER A 928 -32.38 -11.50 13.49
CA SER A 928 -31.76 -11.34 14.81
C SER A 928 -32.79 -11.28 15.94
N GLN A 929 -32.35 -11.57 17.17
CA GLN A 929 -33.19 -11.46 18.36
C GLN A 929 -33.68 -10.02 18.58
N GLU A 930 -32.82 -9.05 18.29
CA GLU A 930 -33.09 -7.62 18.36
C GLU A 930 -34.19 -7.21 17.37
N THR A 931 -34.15 -7.73 16.15
CA THR A 931 -35.21 -7.51 15.15
C THR A 931 -36.54 -8.15 15.59
N TYR A 932 -36.52 -9.37 16.17
CA TYR A 932 -37.74 -9.98 16.74
C TYR A 932 -38.31 -9.15 17.90
N GLN A 933 -37.45 -8.71 18.81
CA GLN A 933 -37.84 -7.89 19.96
C GLN A 933 -38.46 -6.57 19.49
N GLN A 934 -37.80 -5.85 18.59
CA GLN A 934 -38.29 -4.59 18.03
C GLN A 934 -39.65 -4.76 17.35
N ARG A 935 -39.81 -5.79 16.49
CA ARG A 935 -41.10 -6.09 15.85
C ARG A 935 -42.18 -6.39 16.87
N GLY A 936 -41.84 -7.16 17.91
CA GLY A 936 -42.75 -7.47 19.00
C GLY A 936 -43.19 -6.23 19.78
N ASP A 937 -42.26 -5.32 20.09
CA ASP A 937 -42.52 -4.06 20.78
C ASP A 937 -43.44 -3.15 19.96
N LEU A 938 -43.18 -3.00 18.66
CA LEU A 938 -44.04 -2.25 17.75
C LEU A 938 -45.45 -2.84 17.70
N ILE A 939 -45.59 -4.16 17.54
CA ILE A 939 -46.88 -4.83 17.48
C ILE A 939 -47.62 -4.69 18.82
N ARG A 940 -46.95 -4.90 19.96
CA ARG A 940 -47.56 -4.69 21.29
C ARG A 940 -48.07 -3.27 21.46
N THR A 941 -47.29 -2.28 21.03
CA THR A 941 -47.67 -0.85 21.12
C THR A 941 -48.87 -0.54 20.23
N LEU A 942 -48.88 -0.99 18.97
CA LEU A 942 -49.99 -0.78 18.04
C LEU A 942 -51.27 -1.49 18.47
N LEU A 943 -51.19 -2.72 18.99
CA LEU A 943 -52.35 -3.49 19.42
C LEU A 943 -52.97 -2.95 20.71
N ALA A 944 -52.13 -2.46 21.64
CA ALA A 944 -52.60 -1.78 22.84
C ALA A 944 -53.42 -0.52 22.50
N ASP A 945 -52.93 0.29 21.56
CA ASP A 945 -53.64 1.48 21.05
C ASP A 945 -54.96 1.14 20.34
N LEU A 946 -55.03 -0.02 19.68
CA LEU A 946 -56.26 -0.55 19.05
C LEU A 946 -57.23 -1.24 20.04
N GLY A 947 -56.85 -1.39 21.32
CA GLY A 947 -57.69 -2.03 22.34
C GLY A 947 -57.86 -3.54 22.18
N LEU A 948 -56.92 -4.22 21.51
CA LEU A 948 -57.00 -5.66 21.23
C LEU A 948 -56.40 -6.49 22.37
N ALA A 949 -57.20 -6.74 23.41
CA ALA A 949 -56.79 -7.53 24.57
C ALA A 949 -56.63 -9.04 24.31
N ASN A 950 -57.11 -9.54 23.16
CA ASN A 950 -57.07 -10.96 22.79
C ASN A 950 -55.82 -11.36 22.00
N VAL A 951 -54.77 -10.53 22.03
CA VAL A 951 -53.49 -10.82 21.37
C VAL A 951 -52.35 -10.67 22.38
N THR A 952 -51.48 -11.66 22.42
CA THR A 952 -50.25 -11.64 23.23
C THR A 952 -49.05 -11.90 22.34
N VAL A 953 -47.94 -11.21 22.58
CA VAL A 953 -46.71 -11.38 21.79
C VAL A 953 -45.65 -11.99 22.69
N THR A 954 -45.18 -13.18 22.33
CA THR A 954 -44.20 -13.96 23.11
C THR A 954 -43.18 -14.61 22.19
N GLY A 955 -41.89 -14.36 22.44
CA GLY A 955 -40.81 -14.85 21.58
C GLY A 955 -41.00 -14.41 20.13
N HIS A 956 -40.98 -15.36 19.20
CA HIS A 956 -41.07 -15.09 17.76
C HIS A 956 -42.51 -15.04 17.22
N PHE A 957 -43.53 -15.10 18.08
CA PHE A 957 -44.92 -15.25 17.67
C PHE A 957 -45.86 -14.23 18.34
N ALA A 958 -46.89 -13.81 17.61
CA ALA A 958 -48.08 -13.21 18.16
C ALA A 958 -49.18 -14.27 18.29
N ARG A 959 -49.57 -14.59 19.52
CA ARG A 959 -50.67 -15.50 19.83
C ARG A 959 -52.00 -14.74 19.85
N VAL A 960 -52.92 -15.11 18.98
CA VAL A 960 -54.21 -14.46 18.78
C VAL A 960 -55.33 -15.40 19.24
N GLN A 961 -56.09 -14.97 20.23
CA GLN A 961 -57.27 -15.67 20.72
C GLN A 961 -58.49 -15.20 19.93
N GLY A 962 -58.84 -15.93 18.88
CA GLY A 962 -60.08 -15.74 18.13
C GLY A 962 -61.28 -16.39 18.83
N LYS A 963 -62.47 -16.25 18.23
CA LYS A 963 -63.71 -16.92 18.66
C LYS A 963 -63.88 -18.31 18.03
N LEU A 964 -63.26 -18.56 16.88
CA LEU A 964 -63.29 -19.84 16.18
C LEU A 964 -62.05 -20.70 16.52
N ALA A 965 -60.87 -20.09 16.69
CA ALA A 965 -59.66 -20.81 17.10
C ALA A 965 -58.61 -19.93 17.80
N CYS A 966 -57.55 -20.58 18.31
CA CYS A 966 -56.34 -19.92 18.78
C CYS A 966 -55.27 -19.99 17.69
N TYR A 967 -54.59 -18.88 17.41
CA TYR A 967 -53.63 -18.78 16.32
C TYR A 967 -52.26 -18.30 16.83
N GLN A 968 -51.18 -18.70 16.18
CA GLN A 968 -49.83 -18.18 16.34
C GLN A 968 -49.37 -17.60 15.00
N VAL A 969 -49.09 -16.30 14.96
CA VAL A 969 -48.57 -15.60 13.78
C VAL A 969 -47.08 -15.37 13.97
N HIS A 970 -46.24 -15.94 13.10
CA HIS A 970 -44.80 -15.78 13.16
C HIS A 970 -44.37 -14.37 12.73
N LEU A 971 -43.56 -13.69 13.54
CA LEU A 971 -43.20 -12.28 13.35
C LEU A 971 -42.27 -12.02 12.16
N ALA A 972 -41.53 -13.03 11.69
CA ALA A 972 -40.64 -12.90 10.53
C ALA A 972 -41.32 -13.28 9.21
N SER A 973 -41.99 -14.42 9.16
CA SER A 973 -42.57 -14.97 7.92
C SER A 973 -44.03 -14.59 7.69
N ALA A 974 -44.72 -14.14 8.75
CA ALA A 974 -46.18 -14.00 8.79
C ALA A 974 -46.94 -15.32 8.58
N ALA A 975 -46.26 -16.48 8.76
CA ALA A 975 -46.91 -17.79 8.76
C ALA A 975 -47.86 -17.92 9.95
N ILE A 976 -48.99 -18.62 9.75
CA ILE A 976 -50.02 -18.76 10.78
C ILE A 976 -50.15 -20.24 11.12
N HIS A 977 -50.10 -20.55 12.42
CA HIS A 977 -50.41 -21.88 12.95
C HIS A 977 -51.64 -21.79 13.84
N ILE A 978 -52.57 -22.74 13.71
CA ILE A 978 -53.74 -22.92 14.57
C ILE A 978 -53.34 -23.87 15.70
N GLU A 979 -53.58 -23.50 16.95
CA GLU A 979 -53.23 -24.35 18.10
C GLU A 979 -54.33 -25.41 18.39
N PRO A 980 -54.00 -26.73 18.46
CA PRO A 980 -52.71 -27.34 18.13
C PRO A 980 -52.55 -27.71 16.63
N GLY A 981 -51.38 -27.44 16.06
CA GLY A 981 -50.81 -28.22 14.95
C GLY A 981 -51.05 -27.82 13.48
N HIS A 982 -52.07 -27.03 13.11
CA HIS A 982 -52.40 -26.85 11.68
C HIS A 982 -51.94 -25.52 11.10
N HIS A 983 -51.25 -25.52 9.96
CA HIS A 983 -50.89 -24.30 9.24
C HIS A 983 -52.11 -23.69 8.52
N LEU A 984 -52.36 -22.39 8.70
CA LEU A 984 -53.41 -21.64 8.02
C LEU A 984 -52.82 -20.77 6.90
N CYS A 985 -53.16 -21.07 5.65
CA CYS A 985 -52.69 -20.30 4.51
C CYS A 985 -53.64 -19.14 4.20
N VAL A 986 -53.16 -17.91 4.43
CA VAL A 986 -53.86 -16.66 4.08
C VAL A 986 -53.04 -15.90 3.05
N VAL A 987 -53.55 -15.82 1.82
CA VAL A 987 -52.92 -15.10 0.70
C VAL A 987 -53.47 -13.67 0.63
N PRO A 988 -52.63 -12.62 0.74
CA PRO A 988 -53.07 -11.23 0.84
C PRO A 988 -53.91 -10.70 -0.33
N GLU A 989 -53.72 -11.22 -1.55
CA GLU A 989 -54.39 -10.73 -2.77
C GLU A 989 -55.90 -11.00 -2.81
N ARG A 990 -56.38 -12.01 -2.07
CA ARG A 990 -57.81 -12.42 -2.07
C ARG A 990 -58.69 -11.64 -1.09
N TRP A 991 -58.09 -10.74 -0.30
CA TRP A 991 -58.76 -10.06 0.82
C TRP A 991 -59.50 -8.75 0.47
N GLY A 992 -59.55 -8.33 -0.79
CA GLY A 992 -60.03 -6.99 -1.12
C GLY A 992 -59.06 -5.89 -0.69
N LYS A 993 -59.36 -4.63 -1.04
CA LYS A 993 -58.42 -3.49 -0.92
C LYS A 993 -57.80 -3.41 0.48
N ARG A 994 -56.47 -3.59 0.58
CA ARG A 994 -55.65 -3.27 1.77
C ARG A 994 -56.08 -1.90 2.31
N GLN A 995 -56.65 -1.85 3.51
CA GLN A 995 -56.68 -0.59 4.25
C GLN A 995 -55.24 -0.21 4.56
N LYS A 996 -54.88 1.05 4.29
CA LYS A 996 -53.53 1.56 4.57
C LYS A 996 -53.40 1.67 6.09
N LEU A 997 -52.83 0.65 6.73
CA LEU A 997 -52.61 0.59 8.17
C LEU A 997 -51.63 1.71 8.57
N PHE A 998 -51.90 2.38 9.68
CA PHE A 998 -50.96 3.33 10.27
C PHE A 998 -49.69 2.60 10.73
N LEU A 999 -48.53 3.11 10.31
CA LEU A 999 -47.23 2.75 10.85
C LEU A 999 -46.55 4.04 11.33
N PRO A 1000 -45.82 4.02 12.46
CA PRO A 1000 -45.22 5.20 13.06
C PRO A 1000 -43.96 5.69 12.32
N PHE A 1001 -43.69 5.22 11.09
CA PHE A 1001 -42.55 5.65 10.28
C PHE A 1001 -42.82 5.46 8.77
N THR A 1002 -42.14 6.24 7.93
CA THR A 1002 -42.40 6.28 6.47
C THR A 1002 -41.83 5.12 5.66
N ASP A 1003 -40.97 4.28 6.24
CA ASP A 1003 -40.28 3.22 5.50
C ASP A 1003 -41.26 2.20 4.91
N GLY A 1004 -41.55 2.35 3.61
CA GLY A 1004 -42.34 1.42 2.80
C GLY A 1004 -41.72 0.03 2.62
N GLY A 1005 -40.64 -0.27 3.37
CA GLY A 1005 -39.86 -1.51 3.31
C GLY A 1005 -40.40 -2.64 4.18
N ASP A 1006 -41.07 -2.37 5.32
CA ASP A 1006 -41.57 -3.46 6.17
C ASP A 1006 -42.98 -3.91 5.77
N SER A 1007 -43.11 -4.26 4.49
CA SER A 1007 -44.30 -4.92 3.94
C SER A 1007 -44.69 -6.15 4.77
N LYS A 1008 -43.69 -6.77 5.42
CA LYS A 1008 -43.85 -7.94 6.27
C LYS A 1008 -44.49 -7.60 7.62
N ILE A 1009 -44.06 -6.56 8.33
CA ILE A 1009 -44.78 -6.09 9.54
C ILE A 1009 -46.23 -5.74 9.22
N SER A 1010 -46.47 -5.03 8.11
CA SER A 1010 -47.84 -4.71 7.69
C SER A 1010 -48.68 -5.96 7.41
N GLU A 1011 -48.08 -6.99 6.82
CA GLU A 1011 -48.70 -8.31 6.60
C GLU A 1011 -49.02 -9.01 7.93
N VAL A 1012 -48.06 -9.07 8.86
CA VAL A 1012 -48.23 -9.66 10.20
C VAL A 1012 -49.39 -8.99 10.93
N ILE A 1013 -49.41 -7.66 10.99
CA ILE A 1013 -50.49 -6.92 11.67
C ILE A 1013 -51.84 -7.17 10.99
N SER A 1014 -51.89 -7.16 9.66
CA SER A 1014 -53.13 -7.43 8.92
C SER A 1014 -53.71 -8.82 9.23
N LYS A 1015 -52.84 -9.84 9.34
CA LYS A 1015 -53.23 -11.20 9.73
C LYS A 1015 -53.70 -11.26 11.18
N ILE A 1016 -52.99 -10.60 12.11
CA ILE A 1016 -53.41 -10.50 13.51
C ILE A 1016 -54.81 -9.87 13.62
N LEU A 1017 -55.06 -8.75 12.95
CA LEU A 1017 -56.34 -8.03 13.00
C LEU A 1017 -57.51 -8.86 12.49
N LEU A 1018 -57.28 -9.66 11.45
CA LEU A 1018 -58.28 -10.62 10.98
C LEU A 1018 -58.59 -11.68 12.01
N LEU A 1019 -57.55 -12.37 12.48
CA LEU A 1019 -57.69 -13.54 13.33
C LEU A 1019 -58.26 -13.15 14.69
N ALA A 1020 -58.01 -11.93 15.14
CA ALA A 1020 -58.62 -11.36 16.34
C ALA A 1020 -60.14 -11.16 16.19
N ASN A 1021 -60.65 -11.13 14.96
CA ASN A 1021 -62.08 -11.02 14.61
C ASN A 1021 -62.48 -12.16 13.65
N ASP A 1022 -62.01 -13.38 13.91
CA ASP A 1022 -62.20 -14.53 13.03
C ASP A 1022 -63.68 -14.87 12.73
N ASP A 1023 -64.59 -14.55 13.64
CA ASP A 1023 -66.04 -14.65 13.49
C ASP A 1023 -66.63 -13.74 12.39
N LYS A 1024 -65.90 -12.71 11.99
CA LYS A 1024 -66.30 -11.77 10.93
C LYS A 1024 -65.70 -12.13 9.56
N ILE A 1025 -64.88 -13.17 9.47
CA ILE A 1025 -64.30 -13.63 8.20
C ILE A 1025 -65.43 -14.10 7.27
N LYS A 1026 -65.46 -13.57 6.04
CA LYS A 1026 -66.45 -13.97 5.00
C LYS A 1026 -65.86 -14.89 3.92
N ASP A 1027 -64.54 -15.00 3.86
CA ASP A 1027 -63.85 -15.84 2.89
C ASP A 1027 -64.06 -17.32 3.22
N LYS A 1028 -64.80 -18.03 2.36
CA LYS A 1028 -65.14 -19.44 2.56
C LYS A 1028 -63.90 -20.35 2.57
N SER A 1029 -62.81 -19.99 1.88
CA SER A 1029 -61.58 -20.79 1.83
C SER A 1029 -60.81 -20.71 3.15
N ILE A 1030 -60.79 -19.54 3.79
CA ILE A 1030 -60.18 -19.35 5.11
C ILE A 1030 -61.04 -20.05 6.17
N LEU A 1031 -62.36 -19.84 6.14
CA LEU A 1031 -63.28 -20.51 7.06
C LEU A 1031 -63.20 -22.03 6.97
N HIS A 1032 -63.12 -22.60 5.76
CA HIS A 1032 -62.98 -24.04 5.57
C HIS A 1032 -61.68 -24.56 6.20
N GLN A 1033 -60.54 -23.91 5.99
CA GLN A 1033 -59.27 -24.28 6.63
C GLN A 1033 -59.34 -24.22 8.16
N ILE A 1034 -60.05 -23.24 8.73
CA ILE A 1034 -60.26 -23.13 10.19
C ILE A 1034 -61.22 -24.24 10.68
N GLN A 1035 -62.26 -24.57 9.90
CA GLN A 1035 -63.31 -25.53 10.25
C GLN A 1035 -62.94 -27.00 9.99
N MET A 1036 -61.95 -27.30 9.16
CA MET A 1036 -61.41 -28.67 9.02
C MET A 1036 -60.93 -29.24 10.37
N ARG A 1037 -60.73 -28.38 11.37
CA ARG A 1037 -60.51 -28.71 12.79
C ARG A 1037 -61.74 -29.28 13.53
N LEU A 1038 -62.96 -28.97 13.11
CA LEU A 1038 -64.20 -29.32 13.84
C LEU A 1038 -64.75 -30.71 13.46
N HIS A 1039 -64.10 -31.44 12.54
CA HIS A 1039 -64.55 -32.74 12.02
C HIS A 1039 -63.52 -33.87 12.15
N GLU A 1040 -62.39 -33.63 12.81
CA GLU A 1040 -61.48 -34.66 13.36
C GLU A 1040 -61.49 -34.55 14.89
#